data_AF-A0A8H5GNP7-F1
#
_entry.id   AF-A0A8H5GNP7-F1
#
_cell.length_a   1.000
_cell.length_b   1.000
_cell.length_c   1.000
_cell.angle_alpha   90.00
_cell.angle_beta   90.00
_cell.angle_gamma   90.00
#
_symmetry.space_group_name_H-M   'P 1'
#
loop_
_entity.id
_entity.type
_entity.pdbx_description
1 polymer ?
#
loop_
_entity_poly.entity_id
_entity_poly.type
_entity_poly.pdbx_seq_one_letter_code
_entity_poly.pdbx_strand_id
1 'polypeptide(L)'
;MTASTSNAPPLGKYLASTDKKTRDKAIKNLSTFLSDSSQDAIPKPEMIKLWKGIFYCFWMSDKPLVQQALASELAEIVLTITTTTSSLGFLSGFWETIVREWNGIDRLRMDKYYMLVRRFVNASFRLLIRENWDVKIVEEYNKILCREGGPLNPADQRVPSSLPFHLSDIYLEELDKAIRTTSEDSSISPAPLKHILMPFLQLAARTNAKTTYKHLESTLLEPLLSSLSSHEDLDDEVRSRKRRRLNSGSNEEDLPYSALISNSCFDGPSSGALPAPVLKKKLLKGIFEVASEPETKDPNRRKLSTIRIRSSEVCTLTYDVESGKVSTSGPLPRLRLEMFPQLPLDILIVILEQLPASRDIEGEISAQVLGRCAQANDLFRDAAYTLGLWESHYNARYHYSDESAELQRQTQFGNNYRLRYIARRTIDRRCLDCLDKIVEERRGRYDHATTIARMCLDAWDVLDIEMRRCNRPLVFCRPDEKLDATLTREYWAGTMIKAILRTHAVRLWSNIVLQGSDTVSFVDALSAISCFVGKGPKEVYPLLDSLIKQCRDFLNERGCPTSPEDSGYSLPDICSHICEFLRSQGFGPVEAPNFHNMANLFPHSYLTTNKKTIPLSLVHVFVAIARGLGIAASPVAFPMRVIAHVSSPDPSVDDFYVDVFGSEDKAILSLRRDIPVLLARQGVLSPVDHISPCLATPMLLRTGRNILAALHTAVRVSNSMAKDAILTAFSIHLLLTRSEPLIGQMFSQVDALDVATFISEALVPGIGQSHISHHLSSACQEIMSQEVREAAVVRLRSEEETSIQHFVGLVFQHKIYSYTGCVYGWDPICLATDEWIAEMGIKNLARGKDQPFYSCFCMDGTVRYVAEDNIQPLDNCSREVFEKLKEKIDYLPRYFTGVLMNDEWAGFSRGGLLFHQKLKKLTQRMMLLGRPGWNLLLPCLK
;
A
#
# COMPACT_ATOMS: atom_id res chain seq x y z
N MET A 1 17.04 53.22 -53.99
CA MET A 1 17.15 53.04 -52.53
C MET A 1 16.49 54.25 -51.86
N THR A 2 15.21 54.14 -51.53
CA THR A 2 14.45 55.12 -50.78
C THR A 2 13.99 54.42 -49.51
N ALA A 3 14.54 54.85 -48.37
CA ALA A 3 14.16 54.34 -47.06
C ALA A 3 12.72 54.78 -46.76
N SER A 4 11.80 53.83 -46.65
CA SER A 4 10.50 54.06 -46.04
C SER A 4 10.72 54.27 -44.54
N THR A 5 10.71 55.53 -44.12
CA THR A 5 10.70 55.95 -42.71
C THR A 5 9.47 55.38 -42.02
N SER A 6 9.65 54.41 -41.12
CA SER A 6 8.60 53.90 -40.25
C SER A 6 8.12 55.01 -39.31
N ASN A 7 6.83 55.37 -39.36
CA ASN A 7 6.20 56.34 -38.46
C ASN A 7 6.05 55.83 -37.01
N ALA A 8 6.59 54.67 -36.66
CA ALA A 8 6.59 54.16 -35.29
C ALA A 8 7.69 54.85 -34.46
N PRO A 9 7.38 55.46 -33.29
CA PRO A 9 8.41 55.99 -32.40
C PRO A 9 9.40 54.87 -32.00
N PRO A 10 10.66 55.16 -31.61
CA PRO A 10 11.64 54.14 -31.23
C PRO A 10 11.35 53.53 -29.84
N LEU A 11 10.13 53.04 -29.65
CA LEU A 11 9.54 52.55 -28.40
C LEU A 11 10.34 51.41 -27.80
N GLY A 12 10.91 50.52 -28.63
CA GLY A 12 11.67 49.36 -28.16
C GLY A 12 12.87 49.72 -27.26
N LYS A 13 13.57 50.84 -27.52
CA LYS A 13 14.69 51.28 -26.68
C LYS A 13 14.22 51.86 -25.35
N TYR A 14 13.10 52.60 -25.35
CA TYR A 14 12.56 53.21 -24.13
C TYR A 14 11.87 52.20 -23.21
N LEU A 15 11.25 51.16 -23.78
CA LEU A 15 10.64 50.05 -23.03
C LEU A 15 11.70 49.21 -22.29
N ALA A 16 12.91 49.08 -22.83
CA ALA A 16 14.02 48.37 -22.18
C ALA A 16 14.92 49.27 -21.31
N SER A 17 14.52 50.53 -21.04
CA SER A 17 15.30 51.45 -20.19
C SER A 17 15.40 50.95 -18.74
N THR A 18 16.51 51.19 -18.06
CA THR A 18 16.68 50.87 -16.63
C THR A 18 15.85 51.81 -15.73
N ASP A 19 15.53 53.02 -16.20
CA ASP A 19 14.69 53.98 -15.48
C ASP A 19 13.19 53.66 -15.59
N LYS A 20 12.51 53.52 -14.44
CA LYS A 20 11.08 53.22 -14.36
C LYS A 20 10.22 54.30 -15.02
N LYS A 21 10.53 55.59 -14.80
CA LYS A 21 9.71 56.69 -15.35
C LYS A 21 9.71 56.69 -16.87
N THR A 22 10.87 56.42 -17.47
CA THR A 22 11.03 56.26 -18.92
C THR A 22 10.20 55.09 -19.44
N ARG A 23 10.20 53.94 -18.76
CA ARG A 23 9.37 52.78 -19.13
C ARG A 23 7.88 53.05 -19.02
N ASP A 24 7.43 53.64 -17.90
CA ASP A 24 6.02 53.99 -17.68
C ASP A 24 5.51 54.93 -18.79
N LYS A 25 6.30 55.95 -19.17
CA LYS A 25 5.96 56.86 -20.28
C LYS A 25 5.90 56.12 -21.62
N ALA A 26 6.82 55.18 -21.85
CA ALA A 26 6.83 54.38 -23.07
C ALA A 26 5.60 53.45 -23.18
N ILE A 27 5.13 52.87 -22.07
CA ILE A 27 3.90 52.06 -22.04
C ILE A 27 2.67 52.92 -22.32
N LYS A 28 2.56 54.12 -21.72
CA LYS A 28 1.46 55.05 -22.03
C LYS A 28 1.45 55.45 -23.50
N ASN A 29 2.60 55.83 -24.04
CA ASN A 29 2.74 56.16 -25.46
C ASN A 29 2.40 54.98 -26.37
N LEU A 30 2.76 53.76 -25.96
CA LEU A 30 2.42 52.54 -26.69
C LEU A 30 0.90 52.32 -26.72
N SER A 31 0.21 52.48 -25.58
CA SER A 31 -1.25 52.37 -25.52
C SER A 31 -1.92 53.42 -26.42
N THR A 32 -1.45 54.67 -26.42
CA THR A 32 -1.95 55.72 -27.32
C THR A 32 -1.70 55.39 -28.79
N PHE A 33 -0.50 54.93 -29.13
CA PHE A 33 -0.13 54.55 -30.50
C PHE A 33 -0.98 53.39 -31.04
N LEU A 34 -1.24 52.37 -30.20
CA LEU A 34 -2.04 51.21 -30.57
C LEU A 34 -3.56 51.48 -30.60
N SER A 35 -4.01 52.58 -29.98
CA SER A 35 -5.42 52.99 -29.98
C SER A 35 -5.78 53.90 -31.17
N ASP A 36 -4.81 54.37 -31.95
CA ASP A 36 -5.04 55.22 -33.12
C ASP A 36 -5.58 54.38 -34.30
N SER A 37 -6.85 54.59 -34.64
CA SER A 37 -7.54 53.88 -35.73
C SER A 37 -7.09 54.28 -37.14
N SER A 38 -6.23 55.30 -37.27
CA SER A 38 -5.67 55.75 -38.56
C SER A 38 -4.41 54.99 -39.00
N GLN A 39 -3.86 54.13 -38.14
CA GLN A 39 -2.65 53.36 -38.42
C GLN A 39 -2.98 51.96 -38.98
N ASP A 40 -2.24 51.53 -40.00
CA ASP A 40 -2.33 50.17 -40.54
C ASP A 40 -1.82 49.10 -39.55
N ALA A 41 -2.20 47.85 -39.76
CA ALA A 41 -1.74 46.72 -38.96
C ALA A 41 -0.20 46.63 -38.93
N ILE A 42 0.39 46.62 -37.73
CA ILE A 42 1.85 46.59 -37.54
C ILE A 42 2.45 45.35 -38.22
N PRO A 43 3.41 45.51 -39.15
CA PRO A 43 4.08 44.39 -39.81
C PRO A 43 4.77 43.45 -38.82
N LYS A 44 4.78 42.14 -39.14
CA LYS A 44 5.35 41.10 -38.26
C LYS A 44 6.78 41.41 -37.73
N PRO A 45 7.74 41.90 -38.54
CA PRO A 45 9.08 42.23 -38.03
C PRO A 45 9.09 43.35 -37.00
N GLU A 46 8.19 44.33 -37.11
CA GLU A 46 8.05 45.43 -36.15
C GLU A 46 7.35 44.96 -34.88
N MET A 47 6.34 44.10 -35.00
CA MET A 47 5.66 43.46 -33.88
C MET A 47 6.64 42.64 -33.01
N ILE A 48 7.57 41.90 -33.63
CA ILE A 48 8.62 41.16 -32.91
C ILE A 48 9.54 42.10 -32.12
N LYS A 49 9.96 43.22 -32.71
CA LYS A 49 10.80 44.22 -32.04
C LYS A 49 10.07 44.88 -30.88
N LEU A 50 8.80 45.20 -31.07
CA LEU A 50 7.93 45.78 -30.06
C LEU A 50 7.80 44.84 -28.86
N TRP A 51 7.43 43.58 -29.09
CA TRP A 51 7.26 42.61 -28.02
C TRP A 51 8.56 42.24 -27.31
N LYS A 52 9.70 42.27 -28.01
CA LYS A 52 11.01 42.18 -27.35
C LYS A 52 11.22 43.32 -26.36
N GLY A 53 10.85 44.55 -26.73
CA GLY A 53 10.88 45.71 -25.82
C GLY A 53 9.95 45.53 -24.61
N ILE A 54 8.71 45.09 -24.84
CA ILE A 54 7.72 44.86 -23.77
C ILE A 54 8.18 43.75 -22.82
N PHE A 55 8.73 42.65 -23.35
CA PHE A 55 9.25 41.54 -22.55
C PHE A 55 10.34 42.02 -21.58
N TYR A 56 11.33 42.78 -22.07
CA TYR A 56 12.36 43.33 -21.20
C TYR A 56 11.88 44.45 -20.28
N CYS A 57 10.83 45.19 -20.67
CA CYS A 57 10.15 46.13 -19.76
C CYS A 57 9.59 45.42 -18.52
N PHE A 58 8.95 44.26 -18.73
CA PHE A 58 8.43 43.43 -17.64
C PHE A 58 9.56 42.69 -16.89
N TRP A 59 10.63 42.30 -17.59
CA TRP A 59 11.84 41.73 -17.00
C TRP A 59 12.45 42.62 -15.92
N MET A 60 12.54 43.93 -16.16
CA MET A 60 13.12 44.94 -15.25
C MET A 60 12.17 45.38 -14.12
N SER A 61 10.99 44.78 -14.00
CA SER A 61 10.03 45.07 -12.93
C SER A 61 10.23 44.11 -11.75
N ASP A 62 10.80 44.60 -10.65
CA ASP A 62 11.20 43.76 -9.50
C ASP A 62 10.25 43.86 -8.29
N LYS A 63 9.45 44.92 -8.19
CA LYS A 63 8.52 45.11 -7.05
C LYS A 63 7.18 44.40 -7.31
N PRO A 64 6.67 43.55 -6.40
CA PRO A 64 5.44 42.75 -6.63
C PRO A 64 4.20 43.57 -7.05
N LEU A 65 3.89 44.67 -6.37
CA LEU A 65 2.75 45.53 -6.72
C LEU A 65 2.91 46.19 -8.10
N VAL A 66 4.16 46.53 -8.48
CA VAL A 66 4.47 47.10 -9.79
C VAL A 66 4.31 46.03 -10.88
N GLN A 67 4.74 44.80 -10.62
CA GLN A 67 4.55 43.67 -11.55
C GLN A 67 3.06 43.41 -11.78
N GLN A 68 2.24 43.41 -10.71
CA GLN A 68 0.80 43.20 -10.82
C GLN A 68 0.13 44.32 -11.63
N ALA A 69 0.42 45.58 -11.32
CA ALA A 69 -0.13 46.73 -12.04
C ALA A 69 0.29 46.72 -13.53
N LEU A 70 1.57 46.51 -13.82
CA LEU A 70 2.10 46.48 -15.19
C LEU A 70 1.55 45.30 -15.99
N ALA A 71 1.40 44.12 -15.39
CA ALA A 71 0.80 42.97 -16.08
C ALA A 71 -0.66 43.23 -16.46
N SER A 72 -1.42 43.89 -15.59
CA SER A 72 -2.79 44.33 -15.91
C SER A 72 -2.78 45.40 -17.01
N GLU A 73 -1.96 46.44 -16.90
CA GLU A 73 -1.85 47.52 -17.89
C GLU A 73 -1.49 46.97 -19.28
N LEU A 74 -0.51 46.05 -19.36
CA LEU A 74 -0.12 45.40 -20.61
C LEU A 74 -1.23 44.55 -21.22
N ALA A 75 -1.99 43.83 -20.41
CA ALA A 75 -3.09 42.99 -20.88
C ALA A 75 -4.29 43.82 -21.33
N GLU A 76 -4.62 44.91 -20.63
CA GLU A 76 -5.72 45.83 -21.01
C GLU A 76 -5.47 46.51 -22.36
N ILE A 77 -4.22 46.67 -22.80
CA ILE A 77 -3.91 47.22 -24.14
C ILE A 77 -4.67 46.47 -25.24
N VAL A 78 -4.82 45.14 -25.10
CA VAL A 78 -5.58 44.28 -26.05
C VAL A 78 -7.00 44.79 -26.27
N LEU A 79 -7.62 45.33 -25.21
CA LEU A 79 -8.99 45.83 -25.20
C LEU A 79 -9.08 47.30 -25.62
N THR A 80 -8.01 48.08 -25.45
CA THR A 80 -7.94 49.49 -25.89
C THR A 80 -7.73 49.66 -27.39
N ILE A 81 -7.16 48.65 -28.06
CA ILE A 81 -6.99 48.65 -29.53
C ILE A 81 -8.37 48.67 -30.20
N THR A 82 -8.53 49.58 -31.17
CA THR A 82 -9.81 49.89 -31.83
C THR A 82 -10.26 48.80 -32.80
N THR A 83 -9.33 48.18 -33.53
CA THR A 83 -9.64 47.14 -34.52
C THR A 83 -9.29 45.74 -34.01
N THR A 84 -10.20 44.79 -34.12
CA THR A 84 -10.01 43.40 -33.67
C THR A 84 -8.83 42.70 -34.33
N THR A 85 -8.59 42.93 -35.63
CA THR A 85 -7.44 42.37 -36.36
C THR A 85 -6.11 42.81 -35.75
N SER A 86 -5.98 44.07 -35.33
CA SER A 86 -4.78 44.58 -34.65
C SER A 86 -4.64 44.02 -33.24
N SER A 87 -5.74 43.83 -32.49
CA SER A 87 -5.72 43.14 -31.19
C SER A 87 -5.24 41.69 -31.32
N LEU A 88 -5.73 40.95 -32.33
CA LEU A 88 -5.28 39.59 -32.64
C LEU A 88 -3.82 39.57 -33.09
N GLY A 89 -3.38 40.55 -33.89
CA GLY A 89 -1.97 40.72 -34.27
C GLY A 89 -1.06 40.95 -33.06
N PHE A 90 -1.50 41.76 -32.09
CA PHE A 90 -0.80 42.01 -30.83
C PHE A 90 -0.73 40.75 -29.96
N LEU A 91 -1.83 40.01 -29.79
CA LEU A 91 -1.87 38.71 -29.09
C LEU A 91 -0.98 37.65 -29.76
N SER A 92 -0.93 37.65 -31.08
CA SER A 92 -0.02 36.82 -31.87
C SER A 92 1.43 37.10 -31.54
N GLY A 93 1.82 38.38 -31.47
CA GLY A 93 3.17 38.78 -31.07
C GLY A 93 3.51 38.43 -29.62
N PHE A 94 2.54 38.51 -28.72
CA PHE A 94 2.67 38.09 -27.32
C PHE A 94 3.04 36.62 -27.22
N TRP A 95 2.23 35.73 -27.81
CA TRP A 95 2.44 34.28 -27.73
C TRP A 95 3.75 33.85 -28.39
N GLU A 96 4.08 34.40 -29.58
CA GLU A 96 5.36 34.12 -30.25
C GLU A 96 6.55 34.52 -29.37
N THR A 97 6.45 35.63 -28.63
CA THR A 97 7.52 36.10 -27.74
C THR A 97 7.60 35.27 -26.47
N ILE A 98 6.47 34.94 -25.84
CA ILE A 98 6.43 34.09 -24.65
C ILE A 98 7.02 32.72 -24.95
N VAL A 99 6.62 32.06 -26.04
CA VAL A 99 7.17 30.75 -26.44
C VAL A 99 8.67 30.83 -26.69
N ARG A 100 9.14 31.88 -27.38
CA ARG A 100 10.57 32.05 -27.71
C ARG A 100 11.44 32.25 -26.46
N GLU A 101 11.00 33.07 -25.51
CA GLU A 101 11.83 33.49 -24.37
C GLU A 101 11.62 32.62 -23.12
N TRP A 102 10.60 31.75 -23.07
CA TRP A 102 10.18 31.04 -21.86
C TRP A 102 11.30 30.27 -21.15
N ASN A 103 12.09 29.50 -21.92
CA ASN A 103 13.20 28.70 -21.38
C ASN A 103 14.37 29.56 -20.88
N GLY A 104 14.44 30.84 -21.28
CA GLY A 104 15.45 31.80 -20.83
C GLY A 104 15.08 32.54 -19.53
N ILE A 105 13.86 32.35 -19.01
CA ILE A 105 13.42 32.97 -17.76
C ILE A 105 13.97 32.16 -16.59
N ASP A 106 14.73 32.81 -15.71
CA ASP A 106 15.26 32.16 -14.51
C ASP A 106 14.17 31.95 -13.44
N ARG A 107 14.45 31.02 -12.52
CA ARG A 107 13.51 30.59 -11.47
C ARG A 107 12.95 31.75 -10.63
N LEU A 108 13.72 32.81 -10.37
CA LEU A 108 13.28 33.92 -9.53
C LEU A 108 12.29 34.85 -10.24
N ARG A 109 12.23 34.79 -11.58
CA ARG A 109 11.34 35.63 -12.41
C ARG A 109 10.12 34.87 -12.95
N MET A 110 10.08 33.55 -12.86
CA MET A 110 8.99 32.74 -13.43
C MET A 110 7.60 33.13 -12.94
N ASP A 111 7.43 33.38 -11.63
CA ASP A 111 6.11 33.64 -11.04
C ASP A 111 5.42 34.87 -11.63
N LYS A 112 6.17 35.95 -11.90
CA LYS A 112 5.59 37.15 -12.54
C LYS A 112 5.19 36.89 -14.00
N TYR A 113 5.88 36.00 -14.72
CA TYR A 113 5.51 35.64 -16.09
C TYR A 113 4.30 34.69 -16.13
N TYR A 114 4.16 33.79 -15.15
CA TYR A 114 2.92 33.01 -14.98
C TYR A 114 1.71 33.93 -14.74
N MET A 115 1.88 34.97 -13.93
CA MET A 115 0.84 36.00 -13.72
C MET A 115 0.56 36.81 -15.00
N LEU A 116 1.60 37.19 -15.76
CA LEU A 116 1.43 37.90 -17.03
C LEU A 116 0.59 37.08 -18.01
N VAL A 117 0.92 35.79 -18.18
CA VAL A 117 0.13 34.86 -19.01
C VAL A 117 -1.32 34.79 -18.56
N ARG A 118 -1.57 34.70 -17.24
CA ARG A 118 -2.93 34.70 -16.68
C ARG A 118 -3.73 35.96 -17.05
N ARG A 119 -3.10 37.15 -16.98
CA ARG A 119 -3.75 38.42 -17.37
C ARG A 119 -4.06 38.49 -18.86
N PHE A 120 -3.15 38.04 -19.72
CA PHE A 120 -3.37 38.01 -21.17
C PHE A 120 -4.44 37.01 -21.61
N VAL A 121 -4.53 35.85 -20.96
CA VAL A 121 -5.62 34.88 -21.21
C VAL A 121 -6.98 35.49 -20.86
N ASN A 122 -7.12 36.16 -19.71
CA ASN A 122 -8.36 36.83 -19.34
C ASN A 122 -8.73 37.98 -20.30
N ALA A 123 -7.76 38.82 -20.67
CA ALA A 123 -7.98 39.90 -21.65
C ALA A 123 -8.39 39.35 -23.03
N SER A 124 -7.84 38.21 -23.44
CA SER A 124 -8.25 37.52 -24.67
C SER A 124 -9.70 37.08 -24.62
N PHE A 125 -10.17 36.51 -23.50
CA PHE A 125 -11.59 36.17 -23.34
C PHE A 125 -12.49 37.41 -23.35
N ARG A 126 -12.09 38.50 -22.69
CA ARG A 126 -12.85 39.76 -22.71
C ARG A 126 -12.93 40.37 -24.12
N LEU A 127 -11.87 40.23 -24.93
CA LEU A 127 -11.91 40.61 -26.34
C LEU A 127 -12.92 39.77 -27.11
N LEU A 128 -12.90 38.44 -26.94
CA LEU A 128 -13.87 37.56 -27.59
C LEU A 128 -15.32 37.84 -27.15
N ILE A 129 -15.55 38.20 -25.89
CA ILE A 129 -16.85 38.64 -25.38
C ILE A 129 -17.29 39.95 -26.05
N ARG A 130 -16.39 40.94 -26.20
CA ARG A 130 -16.67 42.22 -26.88
C ARG A 130 -17.13 42.01 -28.32
N GLU A 131 -16.55 41.02 -29.00
CA GLU A 131 -16.92 40.63 -30.36
C GLU A 131 -18.07 39.61 -30.40
N ASN A 132 -18.84 39.49 -29.32
CA ASN A 132 -20.00 38.61 -29.17
C ASN A 132 -19.73 37.13 -29.48
N TRP A 133 -18.52 36.64 -29.19
CA TRP A 133 -18.09 35.29 -29.51
C TRP A 133 -18.24 34.92 -31.00
N ASP A 134 -18.00 35.86 -31.93
CA ASP A 134 -17.97 35.55 -33.36
C ASP A 134 -17.02 34.37 -33.61
N VAL A 135 -17.60 33.27 -34.12
CA VAL A 135 -16.90 32.00 -34.34
C VAL A 135 -15.65 32.19 -35.21
N LYS A 136 -15.68 33.09 -36.20
CA LYS A 136 -14.52 33.37 -37.06
C LYS A 136 -13.36 33.97 -36.27
N ILE A 137 -13.67 34.87 -35.33
CA ILE A 137 -12.68 35.54 -34.48
C ILE A 137 -12.14 34.56 -33.44
N VAL A 138 -13.00 33.71 -32.85
CA VAL A 138 -12.58 32.62 -31.94
C VAL A 138 -11.66 31.64 -32.65
N GLU A 139 -11.98 31.25 -33.89
CA GLU A 139 -11.13 30.39 -34.71
C GLU A 139 -9.79 31.04 -35.08
N GLU A 140 -9.78 32.34 -35.38
CA GLU A 140 -8.55 33.08 -35.63
C GLU A 140 -7.64 33.13 -34.39
N TYR A 141 -8.22 33.34 -33.21
CA TYR A 141 -7.48 33.26 -31.95
C TYR A 141 -6.96 31.83 -31.67
N ASN A 142 -7.77 30.80 -31.92
CA ASN A 142 -7.33 29.41 -31.79
C ASN A 142 -6.16 29.07 -32.73
N LYS A 143 -6.16 29.60 -33.96
CA LYS A 143 -5.03 29.47 -34.88
C LYS A 143 -3.75 30.07 -34.29
N ILE A 144 -3.83 31.19 -33.57
CA ILE A 144 -2.68 31.78 -32.87
C ILE A 144 -2.15 30.82 -31.81
N LEU A 145 -3.02 30.14 -31.06
CA LEU A 145 -2.61 29.21 -30.00
C LEU A 145 -1.96 27.92 -30.53
N CYS A 146 -2.41 27.41 -31.68
CA CYS A 146 -2.02 26.10 -32.20
C CYS A 146 -0.97 26.12 -33.32
N ARG A 147 -0.73 27.26 -33.98
CA ARG A 147 0.26 27.37 -35.07
C ARG A 147 1.70 27.31 -34.56
N GLU A 148 2.67 27.31 -35.47
CA GLU A 148 4.10 27.44 -35.11
C GLU A 148 4.38 28.73 -34.32
N GLY A 149 5.07 28.62 -33.18
CA GLY A 149 5.24 29.72 -32.23
C GLY A 149 4.05 29.96 -31.28
N GLY A 150 2.97 29.18 -31.39
CA GLY A 150 1.85 29.17 -30.44
C GLY A 150 2.09 28.23 -29.24
N PRO A 151 1.53 28.54 -28.06
CA PRO A 151 1.77 27.80 -26.82
C PRO A 151 1.18 26.39 -26.77
N LEU A 152 0.28 26.00 -27.69
CA LEU A 152 -0.42 24.71 -27.67
C LEU A 152 -0.12 23.85 -28.90
N ASN A 153 0.96 24.16 -29.64
CA ASN A 153 1.36 23.36 -30.80
C ASN A 153 2.07 22.06 -30.35
N PRO A 154 1.51 20.87 -30.63
CA PRO A 154 2.10 19.58 -30.23
C PRO A 154 3.35 19.19 -31.02
N ALA A 155 3.60 19.81 -32.18
CA ALA A 155 4.70 19.49 -33.08
C ALA A 155 5.93 20.39 -32.88
N ASP A 156 5.76 21.56 -32.25
CA ASP A 156 6.85 22.53 -32.04
C ASP A 156 7.63 22.19 -30.77
N GLN A 157 8.82 21.61 -30.92
CA GLN A 157 9.69 21.23 -29.80
C GLN A 157 10.20 22.43 -28.98
N ARG A 158 10.10 23.66 -29.50
CA ARG A 158 10.48 24.87 -28.77
C ARG A 158 9.48 25.20 -27.67
N VAL A 159 8.25 24.69 -27.75
CA VAL A 159 7.20 24.92 -26.75
C VAL A 159 7.50 24.08 -25.50
N PRO A 160 7.84 24.70 -24.36
CA PRO A 160 8.15 23.96 -23.15
C PRO A 160 6.87 23.45 -22.47
N SER A 161 6.89 22.23 -21.96
CA SER A 161 5.71 21.57 -21.35
C SER A 161 5.08 22.36 -20.19
N SER A 162 5.85 23.21 -19.49
CA SER A 162 5.34 24.05 -18.40
C SER A 162 4.34 25.11 -18.87
N LEU A 163 4.41 25.55 -20.12
CA LEU A 163 3.52 26.56 -20.68
C LEU A 163 2.11 26.00 -20.96
N PRO A 164 1.92 24.89 -21.72
CA PRO A 164 0.62 24.21 -21.81
C PRO A 164 0.01 23.82 -20.46
N PHE A 165 0.84 23.38 -19.50
CA PHE A 165 0.36 22.99 -18.17
C PHE A 165 -0.25 24.19 -17.44
N HIS A 166 0.49 25.30 -17.38
CA HIS A 166 -0.01 26.53 -16.77
C HIS A 166 -1.25 27.06 -17.49
N LEU A 167 -1.27 27.04 -18.83
CA LEU A 167 -2.46 27.44 -19.58
C LEU A 167 -3.67 26.59 -19.18
N SER A 168 -3.54 25.27 -19.12
CA SER A 168 -4.64 24.39 -18.71
C SER A 168 -5.05 24.55 -17.24
N ASP A 169 -4.14 24.95 -16.36
CA ASP A 169 -4.44 25.17 -14.93
C ASP A 169 -5.31 26.41 -14.71
N ILE A 170 -5.16 27.43 -15.57
CA ILE A 170 -5.83 28.73 -15.39
C ILE A 170 -7.00 28.96 -16.35
N TYR A 171 -7.12 28.17 -17.42
CA TYR A 171 -8.03 28.46 -18.54
C TYR A 171 -9.50 28.59 -18.13
N LEU A 172 -10.02 27.62 -17.38
CA LEU A 172 -11.42 27.62 -16.92
C LEU A 172 -11.68 28.70 -15.88
N GLU A 173 -10.72 28.93 -14.96
CA GLU A 173 -10.82 30.00 -13.94
C GLU A 173 -10.91 31.39 -14.60
N GLU A 174 -10.04 31.67 -15.57
CA GLU A 174 -10.02 32.99 -16.23
C GLU A 174 -11.19 33.17 -17.21
N LEU A 175 -11.71 32.10 -17.80
CA LEU A 175 -12.91 32.13 -18.63
C LEU A 175 -14.16 32.45 -17.81
N ASP A 176 -14.39 31.74 -16.70
CA ASP A 176 -15.50 32.03 -15.78
C ASP A 176 -15.43 33.47 -15.26
N LYS A 177 -14.22 33.92 -14.87
CA LYS A 177 -13.99 35.28 -14.42
C LYS A 177 -14.32 36.32 -15.48
N ALA A 178 -13.91 36.11 -16.73
CA ALA A 178 -14.20 37.04 -17.82
C ALA A 178 -15.72 37.18 -18.08
N ILE A 179 -16.45 36.06 -18.03
CA ILE A 179 -17.92 36.05 -18.17
C ILE A 179 -18.56 36.81 -17.01
N ARG A 180 -18.17 36.51 -15.77
CA ARG A 180 -18.69 37.13 -14.55
C ARG A 180 -18.47 38.64 -14.50
N THR A 181 -17.24 39.09 -14.77
CA THR A 181 -16.90 40.53 -14.72
C THR A 181 -17.60 41.33 -15.81
N THR A 182 -17.97 40.71 -16.94
CA THR A 182 -18.65 41.42 -18.03
C THR A 182 -20.18 41.38 -17.86
N SER A 183 -20.71 40.42 -17.08
CA SER A 183 -22.17 40.19 -16.95
C SER A 183 -22.90 41.23 -16.13
N GLU A 184 -22.17 42.02 -15.35
CA GLU A 184 -22.73 43.10 -14.53
C GLU A 184 -23.18 44.31 -15.37
N ASP A 185 -22.71 44.44 -16.62
CA ASP A 185 -22.89 45.65 -17.45
C ASP A 185 -23.74 45.46 -18.73
N SER A 186 -24.00 44.22 -19.21
CA SER A 186 -24.76 43.98 -20.48
C SER A 186 -25.24 42.54 -20.70
N SER A 187 -26.20 42.33 -21.63
CA SER A 187 -26.67 40.98 -22.05
C SER A 187 -25.61 40.27 -22.91
N ILE A 188 -24.74 39.49 -22.26
CA ILE A 188 -23.64 38.78 -22.95
C ILE A 188 -24.15 37.58 -23.76
N SER A 189 -23.68 37.48 -25.00
CA SER A 189 -23.85 36.29 -25.84
C SER A 189 -23.26 35.01 -25.19
N PRO A 190 -23.90 33.85 -25.27
CA PRO A 190 -23.41 32.61 -24.65
C PRO A 190 -22.08 32.11 -25.21
N ALA A 191 -21.17 31.63 -24.35
CA ALA A 191 -19.83 31.20 -24.73
C ALA A 191 -19.82 29.87 -25.53
N PRO A 192 -19.21 29.80 -26.73
CA PRO A 192 -19.18 28.60 -27.58
C PRO A 192 -18.11 27.59 -27.14
N LEU A 193 -18.48 26.66 -26.24
CA LEU A 193 -17.52 25.75 -25.60
C LEU A 193 -16.75 24.84 -26.57
N LYS A 194 -17.36 24.37 -27.67
CA LYS A 194 -16.67 23.53 -28.66
C LYS A 194 -15.47 24.26 -29.26
N HIS A 195 -15.65 25.51 -29.66
CA HIS A 195 -14.61 26.31 -30.29
C HIS A 195 -13.56 26.72 -29.26
N ILE A 196 -13.96 27.15 -28.07
CA ILE A 196 -13.05 27.59 -27.01
C ILE A 196 -12.13 26.45 -26.53
N LEU A 197 -12.63 25.20 -26.45
CA LEU A 197 -11.86 24.06 -25.96
C LEU A 197 -11.07 23.34 -27.06
N MET A 198 -11.34 23.63 -28.34
CA MET A 198 -10.72 22.96 -29.48
C MET A 198 -9.18 22.91 -29.43
N PRO A 199 -8.46 23.99 -29.08
CA PRO A 199 -6.99 23.96 -28.98
C PRO A 199 -6.45 22.89 -28.02
N PHE A 200 -7.13 22.69 -26.88
CA PHE A 200 -6.74 21.71 -25.88
C PHE A 200 -7.13 20.29 -26.29
N LEU A 201 -8.27 20.12 -26.97
CA LEU A 201 -8.67 18.82 -27.52
C LEU A 201 -7.71 18.36 -28.62
N GLN A 202 -7.29 19.27 -29.51
CA GLN A 202 -6.28 18.98 -30.53
C GLN A 202 -4.91 18.65 -29.92
N LEU A 203 -4.48 19.40 -28.88
CA LEU A 203 -3.26 19.08 -28.14
C LEU A 203 -3.34 17.71 -27.46
N ALA A 204 -4.45 17.38 -26.81
CA ALA A 204 -4.68 16.09 -26.17
C ALA A 204 -4.69 14.95 -27.20
N ALA A 205 -5.29 15.15 -28.37
CA ALA A 205 -5.32 14.17 -29.45
C ALA A 205 -3.93 13.88 -30.03
N ARG A 206 -3.11 14.93 -30.21
CA ARG A 206 -1.88 14.87 -31.01
C ARG A 206 -0.59 14.81 -30.19
N THR A 207 -0.62 15.05 -28.88
CA THR A 207 0.59 15.01 -28.04
C THR A 207 1.24 13.63 -27.96
N ASN A 208 2.58 13.58 -27.99
CA ASN A 208 3.36 12.37 -27.67
C ASN A 208 3.60 12.19 -26.17
N ALA A 209 3.52 13.25 -25.39
CA ALA A 209 3.87 13.24 -23.98
C ALA A 209 2.68 12.75 -23.15
N LYS A 210 2.84 11.58 -22.51
CA LYS A 210 1.83 10.99 -21.61
C LYS A 210 1.49 11.94 -20.45
N THR A 211 2.46 12.69 -19.96
CA THR A 211 2.29 13.69 -18.89
C THR A 211 1.39 14.83 -19.33
N THR A 212 1.57 15.35 -20.55
CA THR A 212 0.72 16.41 -21.11
C THR A 212 -0.72 15.98 -21.26
N TYR A 213 -0.98 14.78 -21.81
CA TYR A 213 -2.35 14.26 -21.88
C TYR A 213 -3.00 14.17 -20.50
N LYS A 214 -2.31 13.56 -19.53
CA LYS A 214 -2.84 13.37 -18.16
C LYS A 214 -3.13 14.70 -17.48
N HIS A 215 -2.25 15.69 -17.66
CA HIS A 215 -2.43 17.01 -17.09
C HIS A 215 -3.70 17.66 -17.63
N LEU A 216 -3.87 17.70 -18.97
CA LEU A 216 -5.07 18.22 -19.64
C LEU A 216 -6.36 17.52 -19.22
N GLU A 217 -6.33 16.20 -19.07
CA GLU A 217 -7.46 15.41 -18.56
C GLU A 217 -7.84 15.89 -17.15
N SER A 218 -6.89 15.96 -16.23
CA SER A 218 -7.13 16.25 -14.82
C SER A 218 -7.44 17.71 -14.48
N THR A 219 -6.97 18.68 -15.27
CA THR A 219 -7.09 20.12 -14.95
C THR A 219 -8.12 20.85 -15.77
N LEU A 220 -8.51 20.31 -16.94
CA LEU A 220 -9.42 20.98 -17.87
C LEU A 220 -10.62 20.11 -18.25
N LEU A 221 -10.43 18.85 -18.67
CA LEU A 221 -11.55 18.02 -19.13
C LEU A 221 -12.41 17.47 -18.00
N GLU A 222 -11.81 16.83 -16.99
CA GLU A 222 -12.54 16.28 -15.85
C GLU A 222 -13.27 17.36 -15.04
N PRO A 223 -12.62 18.47 -14.60
CA PRO A 223 -13.29 19.50 -13.82
C PRO A 223 -14.50 20.12 -14.54
N LEU A 224 -14.37 20.40 -15.85
CA LEU A 224 -15.47 20.95 -16.64
C LEU A 224 -16.63 19.96 -16.78
N LEU A 225 -16.35 18.69 -17.08
CA LEU A 225 -17.39 17.67 -17.22
C LEU A 225 -18.10 17.36 -15.90
N SER A 226 -17.37 17.36 -14.78
CA SER A 226 -17.94 17.25 -13.44
C SER A 226 -18.85 18.43 -13.12
N SER A 227 -18.40 19.66 -13.38
CA SER A 227 -19.20 20.88 -13.21
C SER A 227 -20.49 20.93 -14.05
N LEU A 228 -20.54 20.22 -15.18
CA LEU A 228 -21.73 20.15 -16.04
C LEU A 228 -22.70 19.00 -15.66
N SER A 229 -22.45 18.28 -14.55
CA SER A 229 -23.29 17.18 -14.05
C SER A 229 -24.37 17.68 -13.09
N SER A 230 -25.54 17.03 -13.06
CA SER A 230 -26.71 17.42 -12.24
C SER A 230 -26.49 17.16 -10.74
N HIS A 231 -27.16 17.94 -9.88
CA HIS A 231 -27.05 17.84 -8.42
C HIS A 231 -27.42 16.48 -7.80
N GLU A 232 -28.12 15.60 -8.52
CA GLU A 232 -28.38 14.22 -8.09
C GLU A 232 -27.13 13.32 -8.18
N ASP A 233 -26.12 13.69 -8.96
CA ASP A 233 -24.85 12.96 -9.09
C ASP A 233 -23.76 13.45 -8.11
N LEU A 234 -24.03 14.50 -7.32
CA LEU A 234 -23.01 15.22 -6.54
C LEU A 234 -22.81 14.71 -5.10
N ASP A 235 -23.69 13.83 -4.59
CA ASP A 235 -23.60 13.36 -3.19
C ASP A 235 -22.44 12.38 -2.93
N ASP A 236 -21.95 11.68 -3.96
CA ASP A 236 -20.86 10.70 -3.81
C ASP A 236 -19.44 11.29 -4.04
N GLU A 237 -19.27 12.35 -4.84
CA GLU A 237 -17.94 12.94 -5.10
C GLU A 237 -17.58 14.13 -4.19
N VAL A 238 -18.55 14.93 -3.73
CA VAL A 238 -18.27 16.22 -3.07
C VAL A 238 -17.69 16.07 -1.65
N ARG A 239 -17.93 14.92 -0.97
CA ARG A 239 -17.30 14.63 0.34
C ARG A 239 -15.79 14.39 0.26
N SER A 240 -15.23 14.15 -0.93
CA SER A 240 -13.79 13.88 -1.11
C SER A 240 -12.93 15.12 -1.45
N ARG A 241 -13.50 16.22 -1.95
CA ARG A 241 -12.71 17.34 -2.51
C ARG A 241 -12.63 18.61 -1.65
N LYS A 242 -13.41 18.72 -0.56
CA LYS A 242 -13.50 19.96 0.25
C LYS A 242 -12.31 20.27 1.19
N ARG A 243 -11.15 19.63 1.02
CA ARG A 243 -9.97 19.87 1.89
C ARG A 243 -8.77 20.53 1.20
N ARG A 244 -9.02 21.32 0.16
CA ARG A 244 -7.97 22.14 -0.46
C ARG A 244 -8.46 23.51 -0.91
N ARG A 245 -8.85 24.35 0.05
CA ARG A 245 -8.69 25.83 0.05
C ARG A 245 -9.21 26.36 1.40
N LEU A 246 -8.33 26.98 2.18
CA LEU A 246 -8.72 27.81 3.33
C LEU A 246 -9.13 29.18 2.78
N ASN A 247 -10.43 29.45 2.70
CA ASN A 247 -11.09 30.61 3.32
C ASN A 247 -12.61 30.63 3.06
N SER A 248 -13.35 30.81 4.16
CA SER A 248 -14.67 31.44 4.38
C SER A 248 -15.92 31.03 3.59
N GLY A 249 -16.97 30.67 4.35
CA GLY A 249 -18.36 31.04 4.05
C GLY A 249 -19.17 30.02 3.25
N SER A 250 -20.01 29.24 3.93
CA SER A 250 -21.04 28.43 3.28
C SER A 250 -22.20 29.30 2.78
N ASN A 251 -22.21 29.63 1.48
CA ASN A 251 -23.40 30.09 0.75
C ASN A 251 -23.56 29.24 -0.53
N GLU A 252 -24.79 29.03 -0.99
CA GLU A 252 -25.17 28.22 -2.17
C GLU A 252 -24.65 28.77 -3.52
N GLU A 253 -23.82 29.83 -3.54
CA GLU A 253 -23.27 30.45 -4.76
C GLU A 253 -21.89 29.88 -5.22
N ASP A 254 -21.27 28.99 -4.44
CA ASP A 254 -19.88 28.52 -4.67
C ASP A 254 -19.75 27.23 -5.50
N LEU A 255 -20.60 27.04 -6.52
CA LEU A 255 -20.33 26.00 -7.53
C LEU A 255 -19.16 26.46 -8.43
N PRO A 256 -18.13 25.62 -8.65
CA PRO A 256 -17.00 25.97 -9.50
C PRO A 256 -17.47 26.21 -10.94
N TYR A 257 -17.11 27.37 -11.48
CA TYR A 257 -17.42 27.84 -12.84
C TYR A 257 -18.91 28.19 -13.09
N SER A 258 -19.62 28.71 -12.07
CA SER A 258 -21.05 29.03 -12.16
C SER A 258 -21.44 29.99 -13.29
N ALA A 259 -20.64 31.02 -13.57
CA ALA A 259 -20.92 31.98 -14.65
C ALA A 259 -20.70 31.34 -16.04
N LEU A 260 -19.67 30.50 -16.16
CA LEU A 260 -19.42 29.71 -17.36
C LEU A 260 -20.57 28.74 -17.66
N ILE A 261 -21.01 27.96 -16.66
CA ILE A 261 -22.05 26.94 -16.84
C ILE A 261 -23.40 27.56 -17.23
N SER A 262 -23.75 28.69 -16.60
CA SER A 262 -25.04 29.37 -16.81
C SER A 262 -25.14 30.11 -18.15
N ASN A 263 -24.01 30.57 -18.72
CA ASN A 263 -24.01 31.33 -19.97
C ASN A 263 -23.12 30.71 -21.06
N SER A 264 -23.30 29.41 -21.32
CA SER A 264 -22.57 28.67 -22.37
C SER A 264 -23.48 28.05 -23.42
N CYS A 265 -22.98 27.96 -24.65
CA CYS A 265 -23.56 27.20 -25.76
C CYS A 265 -22.55 26.17 -26.28
N PHE A 266 -22.98 25.27 -27.17
CA PHE A 266 -22.08 24.27 -27.73
C PHE A 266 -21.29 24.79 -28.93
N ASP A 267 -21.97 25.36 -29.94
CA ASP A 267 -21.36 25.70 -31.23
C ASP A 267 -21.17 27.21 -31.39
N GLY A 268 -22.25 27.98 -31.55
CA GLY A 268 -22.20 29.44 -31.69
C GLY A 268 -23.29 30.15 -30.87
N PRO A 269 -23.10 31.44 -30.56
CA PRO A 269 -23.97 32.21 -29.66
C PRO A 269 -25.43 32.33 -30.14
N SER A 270 -25.67 32.18 -31.44
CA SER A 270 -27.02 32.20 -32.04
C SER A 270 -27.95 31.09 -31.55
N SER A 271 -27.41 30.01 -30.95
CA SER A 271 -28.22 28.92 -30.40
C SER A 271 -28.79 29.18 -29.00
N GLY A 272 -28.45 30.31 -28.37
CA GLY A 272 -28.77 30.59 -26.98
C GLY A 272 -27.98 29.73 -25.99
N ALA A 273 -28.09 30.05 -24.69
CA ALA A 273 -27.45 29.28 -23.62
C ALA A 273 -28.16 27.93 -23.48
N LEU A 274 -27.39 26.86 -23.29
CA LEU A 274 -27.91 25.50 -23.19
C LEU A 274 -27.83 25.01 -21.73
N PRO A 275 -28.80 24.19 -21.27
CA PRO A 275 -28.71 23.57 -19.96
C PRO A 275 -27.45 22.70 -19.80
N ALA A 276 -26.86 22.68 -18.61
CA ALA A 276 -25.61 21.97 -18.31
C ALA A 276 -25.59 20.48 -18.77
N PRO A 277 -26.65 19.67 -18.55
CA PRO A 277 -26.66 18.28 -19.02
C PRO A 277 -26.63 18.15 -20.55
N VAL A 278 -27.27 19.08 -21.27
CA VAL A 278 -27.28 19.12 -22.73
C VAL A 278 -25.90 19.52 -23.25
N LEU A 279 -25.26 20.50 -22.60
CA LEU A 279 -23.88 20.89 -22.89
C LEU A 279 -22.91 19.74 -22.65
N LYS A 280 -23.00 19.03 -21.53
CA LYS A 280 -22.18 17.84 -21.22
C LYS A 280 -22.29 16.81 -22.33
N LYS A 281 -23.52 16.45 -22.73
CA LYS A 281 -23.76 15.46 -23.79
C LYS A 281 -23.16 15.89 -25.13
N LYS A 282 -23.34 17.16 -25.52
CA LYS A 282 -22.76 17.69 -26.77
C LYS A 282 -21.23 17.77 -26.70
N LEU A 283 -20.66 18.18 -25.57
CA LEU A 283 -19.21 18.24 -25.36
C LEU A 283 -18.56 16.87 -25.44
N LEU A 284 -19.14 15.85 -24.80
CA LEU A 284 -18.69 14.46 -24.91
C LEU A 284 -18.76 13.93 -26.36
N LYS A 285 -19.75 14.39 -27.13
CA LYS A 285 -19.81 14.10 -28.57
C LYS A 285 -18.66 14.78 -29.31
N GLY A 286 -18.39 16.06 -29.06
CA GLY A 286 -17.27 16.79 -29.65
C GLY A 286 -15.91 16.18 -29.31
N ILE A 287 -15.69 15.77 -28.06
CA ILE A 287 -14.46 15.05 -27.64
C ILE A 287 -14.31 13.74 -28.44
N PHE A 288 -15.41 13.02 -28.66
CA PHE A 288 -15.41 11.79 -29.45
C PHE A 288 -15.17 12.05 -30.96
N GLU A 289 -15.69 13.13 -31.51
CA GLU A 289 -15.44 13.55 -32.90
C GLU A 289 -13.94 13.81 -33.10
N VAL A 290 -13.30 14.59 -32.21
CA VAL A 290 -11.84 14.81 -32.23
C VAL A 290 -11.08 13.50 -32.05
N ALA A 291 -11.53 12.62 -31.14
CA ALA A 291 -10.92 11.29 -30.96
C ALA A 291 -10.97 10.45 -32.24
N SER A 292 -11.97 10.67 -33.11
CA SER A 292 -12.19 9.92 -34.34
C SER A 292 -11.41 10.46 -35.54
N GLU A 293 -10.79 11.64 -35.44
CA GLU A 293 -10.00 12.23 -36.53
C GLU A 293 -8.79 11.35 -36.94
N PRO A 294 -8.40 11.34 -38.23
CA PRO A 294 -7.22 10.62 -38.71
C PRO A 294 -5.91 11.08 -38.06
N GLU A 295 -5.82 12.37 -37.71
CA GLU A 295 -4.62 12.98 -37.12
C GLU A 295 -4.45 12.66 -35.61
N THR A 296 -5.45 12.02 -34.99
CA THR A 296 -5.42 11.62 -33.58
C THR A 296 -4.55 10.38 -33.40
N LYS A 297 -3.58 10.48 -32.48
CA LYS A 297 -2.66 9.37 -32.18
C LYS A 297 -3.39 8.21 -31.51
N ASP A 298 -3.08 6.98 -31.90
CA ASP A 298 -3.77 5.77 -31.41
C ASP A 298 -3.84 5.64 -29.88
N PRO A 299 -2.75 5.93 -29.11
CA PRO A 299 -2.83 5.88 -27.65
C PRO A 299 -3.78 6.93 -27.06
N ASN A 300 -3.96 8.06 -27.72
CA ASN A 300 -4.81 9.16 -27.25
C ASN A 300 -6.26 8.99 -27.73
N ARG A 301 -6.48 8.40 -28.91
CA ARG A 301 -7.79 7.96 -29.41
C ARG A 301 -8.53 7.15 -28.35
N ARG A 302 -7.89 6.10 -27.83
CA ARG A 302 -8.46 5.24 -26.77
C ARG A 302 -8.79 6.02 -25.49
N LYS A 303 -7.93 6.96 -25.09
CA LYS A 303 -8.13 7.74 -23.86
C LYS A 303 -9.27 8.76 -24.01
N LEU A 304 -9.32 9.50 -25.11
CA LEU A 304 -10.40 10.45 -25.40
C LEU A 304 -11.76 9.76 -25.56
N SER A 305 -11.80 8.59 -26.23
CA SER A 305 -13.02 7.79 -26.33
C SER A 305 -13.50 7.25 -24.97
N THR A 306 -12.58 6.91 -24.06
CA THR A 306 -12.91 6.45 -22.70
C THR A 306 -13.63 7.54 -21.87
N ILE A 307 -13.34 8.82 -22.08
CA ILE A 307 -14.00 9.94 -21.36
C ILE A 307 -15.52 9.91 -21.57
N ARG A 308 -15.98 9.56 -22.78
CA ARG A 308 -17.41 9.41 -23.09
C ARG A 308 -18.05 8.22 -22.38
N ILE A 309 -17.35 7.08 -22.33
CA ILE A 309 -17.84 5.85 -21.69
C ILE A 309 -18.04 6.07 -20.19
N ARG A 310 -17.08 6.69 -19.50
CA ARG A 310 -17.17 7.04 -18.07
C ARG A 310 -18.33 7.99 -17.74
N SER A 311 -18.79 8.76 -18.73
CA SER A 311 -19.80 9.81 -18.52
C SER A 311 -21.21 9.44 -18.99
N SER A 312 -21.40 8.25 -19.59
CA SER A 312 -22.68 7.78 -20.14
C SER A 312 -23.44 6.79 -19.25
N GLU A 313 -22.94 6.47 -18.06
CA GLU A 313 -23.60 5.59 -17.08
C GLU A 313 -24.62 6.35 -16.21
N VAL A 314 -25.64 6.97 -16.81
CA VAL A 314 -26.91 7.24 -16.12
C VAL A 314 -28.04 7.05 -17.14
N CYS A 315 -28.53 5.82 -17.26
CA CYS A 315 -29.83 5.54 -17.84
C CYS A 315 -30.71 5.07 -16.68
N THR A 316 -31.49 5.99 -16.11
CA THR A 316 -32.45 5.69 -15.05
C THR A 316 -33.56 4.80 -15.60
N LEU A 317 -33.67 3.58 -15.08
CA LEU A 317 -34.85 2.74 -15.22
C LEU A 317 -35.90 3.27 -14.23
N THR A 318 -36.92 3.99 -14.69
CA THR A 318 -38.08 4.30 -13.86
C THR A 318 -39.01 3.09 -13.85
N TYR A 319 -39.15 2.49 -12.67
CA TYR A 319 -40.08 1.40 -12.39
C TYR A 319 -41.43 2.00 -12.00
N ASP A 320 -42.46 1.81 -12.83
CA ASP A 320 -43.82 2.24 -12.51
C ASP A 320 -44.50 1.17 -11.63
N VAL A 321 -44.69 1.52 -10.36
CA VAL A 321 -45.04 0.58 -9.27
C VAL A 321 -46.47 0.05 -9.41
N GLU A 322 -47.33 0.69 -10.19
CA GLU A 322 -48.75 0.29 -10.27
C GLU A 322 -49.08 -0.67 -11.43
N SER A 323 -48.21 -0.82 -12.43
CA SER A 323 -48.53 -1.64 -13.62
C SER A 323 -47.57 -2.81 -13.90
N GLY A 324 -46.45 -2.91 -13.19
CA GLY A 324 -45.54 -4.06 -13.29
C GLY A 324 -44.93 -4.31 -14.68
N LYS A 325 -44.95 -3.32 -15.58
CA LYS A 325 -44.34 -3.42 -16.92
C LYS A 325 -43.21 -2.41 -17.09
N VAL A 326 -42.05 -2.91 -17.51
CA VAL A 326 -40.96 -2.10 -18.04
C VAL A 326 -41.33 -1.73 -19.48
N SER A 327 -41.57 -0.45 -19.76
CA SER A 327 -41.77 0.04 -21.13
C SER A 327 -40.51 0.77 -21.61
N THR A 328 -40.05 0.42 -22.80
CA THR A 328 -38.99 1.13 -23.54
C THR A 328 -39.67 1.94 -24.64
N SER A 329 -39.45 3.26 -24.70
CA SER A 329 -39.93 4.09 -25.81
C SER A 329 -38.74 4.61 -26.63
N GLY A 330 -38.72 4.20 -27.90
CA GLY A 330 -37.88 4.80 -28.96
C GLY A 330 -36.81 3.86 -29.54
N PRO A 331 -36.77 3.64 -30.87
CA PRO A 331 -35.74 2.81 -31.48
C PRO A 331 -34.40 3.55 -31.47
N LEU A 332 -33.39 2.95 -30.85
CA LEU A 332 -31.99 3.32 -31.09
C LEU A 332 -31.70 3.20 -32.58
N PRO A 333 -31.07 4.20 -33.24
CA PRO A 333 -30.59 4.02 -34.59
C PRO A 333 -29.51 2.94 -34.54
N ARG A 334 -29.82 1.77 -35.09
CA ARG A 334 -28.86 0.71 -35.38
C ARG A 334 -27.84 1.27 -36.36
N LEU A 335 -26.77 1.87 -35.83
CA LEU A 335 -25.50 1.93 -36.54
C LEU A 335 -25.13 0.48 -36.82
N ARG A 336 -25.17 0.09 -38.11
CA ARG A 336 -24.48 -1.11 -38.59
C ARG A 336 -22.99 -0.88 -38.32
N LEU A 337 -22.55 -1.24 -37.12
CA LEU A 337 -21.18 -1.69 -36.90
C LEU A 337 -21.00 -2.86 -37.86
N GLU A 338 -20.06 -2.74 -38.79
CA GLU A 338 -19.55 -3.90 -39.50
C GLU A 338 -19.25 -4.97 -38.45
N MET A 339 -19.96 -6.10 -38.55
CA MET A 339 -19.88 -7.18 -37.59
C MET A 339 -18.47 -7.74 -37.63
N PHE A 340 -17.62 -7.33 -36.70
CA PHE A 340 -16.54 -8.20 -36.26
C PHE A 340 -17.20 -9.53 -35.85
N PRO A 341 -16.75 -10.68 -36.36
CA PRO A 341 -17.33 -11.97 -35.98
C PRO A 341 -17.23 -12.09 -34.46
N GLN A 342 -18.37 -12.13 -33.77
CA GLN A 342 -18.39 -12.43 -32.35
C GLN A 342 -17.86 -13.85 -32.17
N LEU A 343 -16.78 -13.99 -31.40
CA LEU A 343 -16.27 -15.30 -31.03
C LEU A 343 -17.38 -16.07 -30.30
N PRO A 344 -17.62 -17.35 -30.64
CA PRO A 344 -18.55 -18.19 -29.91
C PRO A 344 -18.22 -18.23 -28.41
N LEU A 345 -19.24 -18.44 -27.57
CA LEU A 345 -19.09 -18.54 -26.11
C LEU A 345 -17.99 -19.53 -25.73
N ASP A 346 -17.97 -20.71 -26.35
CA ASP A 346 -16.98 -21.75 -26.08
C ASP A 346 -15.54 -21.29 -26.36
N ILE A 347 -15.34 -20.48 -27.39
CA ILE A 347 -14.01 -19.93 -27.73
C ILE A 347 -13.61 -18.87 -26.69
N LEU A 348 -14.56 -18.04 -26.23
CA LEU A 348 -14.30 -17.09 -25.17
C LEU A 348 -13.96 -17.77 -23.85
N ILE A 349 -14.64 -18.88 -23.51
CA ILE A 349 -14.34 -19.69 -22.33
C ILE A 349 -12.90 -20.22 -22.43
N VAL A 350 -12.53 -20.86 -23.54
CA VAL A 350 -11.17 -21.39 -23.76
C VAL A 350 -10.11 -20.28 -23.66
N ILE A 351 -10.39 -19.08 -24.17
CA ILE A 351 -9.49 -17.92 -24.05
C ILE A 351 -9.34 -17.50 -22.59
N LEU A 352 -10.44 -17.40 -21.84
CA LEU A 352 -10.42 -17.01 -20.43
C LEU A 352 -9.78 -18.09 -19.54
N GLU A 353 -9.89 -19.37 -19.91
CA GLU A 353 -9.18 -20.48 -19.24
C GLU A 353 -7.65 -20.40 -19.39
N GLN A 354 -7.13 -19.69 -20.40
CA GLN A 354 -5.68 -19.47 -20.54
C GLN A 354 -5.14 -18.42 -19.56
N LEU A 355 -6.00 -17.73 -18.79
CA LEU A 355 -5.54 -16.74 -17.84
C LEU A 355 -4.80 -17.43 -16.67
N PRO A 356 -3.57 -17.02 -16.36
CA PRO A 356 -2.79 -17.69 -15.32
C PRO A 356 -3.42 -17.48 -13.94
N ALA A 357 -3.58 -18.57 -13.20
CA ALA A 357 -3.95 -18.56 -11.80
C ALA A 357 -2.69 -18.59 -10.92
N SER A 358 -2.36 -17.46 -10.30
CA SER A 358 -1.18 -17.32 -9.43
C SER A 358 -1.43 -16.33 -8.28
N ARG A 359 -0.51 -16.32 -7.30
CA ARG A 359 -0.52 -15.39 -6.16
C ARG A 359 0.19 -14.06 -6.44
N ASP A 360 0.93 -14.01 -7.53
CA ASP A 360 1.72 -12.85 -7.91
C ASP A 360 0.87 -11.82 -8.66
N ILE A 361 1.54 -10.87 -9.31
CA ILE A 361 0.88 -9.80 -10.03
C ILE A 361 0.12 -10.30 -11.27
N GLU A 362 0.50 -11.43 -11.86
CA GLU A 362 -0.14 -11.97 -13.06
C GLU A 362 -1.52 -12.53 -12.72
N GLY A 363 -1.64 -13.33 -11.66
CA GLY A 363 -2.92 -13.86 -11.20
C GLY A 363 -3.86 -12.76 -10.70
N GLU A 364 -3.29 -11.68 -10.17
CA GLU A 364 -4.03 -10.47 -9.83
C GLU A 364 -4.61 -9.78 -11.07
N ILE A 365 -3.81 -9.66 -12.13
CA ILE A 365 -4.26 -9.15 -13.42
C ILE A 365 -5.33 -10.08 -14.01
N SER A 366 -5.15 -11.41 -13.95
CA SER A 366 -6.10 -12.40 -14.44
C SER A 366 -7.48 -12.25 -13.78
N ALA A 367 -7.53 -12.17 -12.44
CA ALA A 367 -8.79 -11.97 -11.73
C ALA A 367 -9.46 -10.64 -12.12
N GLN A 368 -8.67 -9.57 -12.32
CA GLN A 368 -9.19 -8.28 -12.80
C GLN A 368 -9.71 -8.35 -14.24
N VAL A 369 -9.05 -9.11 -15.11
CA VAL A 369 -9.51 -9.35 -16.49
C VAL A 369 -10.85 -10.07 -16.46
N LEU A 370 -11.00 -11.13 -15.67
CA LEU A 370 -12.28 -11.84 -15.51
C LEU A 370 -13.40 -10.93 -15.01
N GLY A 371 -13.12 -10.10 -14.00
CA GLY A 371 -14.07 -9.11 -13.51
C GLY A 371 -14.50 -8.11 -14.58
N ARG A 372 -13.55 -7.62 -15.39
CA ARG A 372 -13.84 -6.69 -16.50
C ARG A 372 -14.59 -7.35 -17.65
N CYS A 373 -14.27 -8.61 -17.98
CA CYS A 373 -15.04 -9.39 -18.95
C CYS A 373 -16.50 -9.52 -18.51
N ALA A 374 -16.74 -9.79 -17.22
CA ALA A 374 -18.09 -9.86 -16.68
C ALA A 374 -18.90 -8.55 -16.80
N GLN A 375 -18.23 -7.41 -16.88
CA GLN A 375 -18.85 -6.10 -17.07
C GLN A 375 -19.02 -5.68 -18.53
N ALA A 376 -18.39 -6.38 -19.48
CA ALA A 376 -18.30 -5.90 -20.86
C ALA A 376 -19.61 -6.05 -21.63
N ASN A 377 -20.20 -7.25 -21.63
CA ASN A 377 -21.51 -7.58 -22.21
C ASN A 377 -21.95 -8.97 -21.75
N ASP A 378 -23.16 -9.39 -22.11
CA ASP A 378 -23.74 -10.64 -21.64
C ASP A 378 -22.97 -11.88 -22.11
N LEU A 379 -22.44 -11.89 -23.35
CA LEU A 379 -21.63 -12.99 -23.86
C LEU A 379 -20.32 -13.18 -23.07
N PHE A 380 -19.60 -12.10 -22.76
CA PHE A 380 -18.39 -12.16 -21.92
C PHE A 380 -18.72 -12.42 -20.45
N ARG A 381 -19.90 -12.01 -19.98
CA ARG A 381 -20.40 -12.31 -18.64
C ARG A 381 -20.65 -13.79 -18.48
N ASP A 382 -21.37 -14.40 -19.43
CA ASP A 382 -21.62 -15.83 -19.45
C ASP A 382 -20.29 -16.60 -19.51
N ALA A 383 -19.35 -16.17 -20.37
CA ALA A 383 -18.02 -16.77 -20.45
C ALA A 383 -17.25 -16.68 -19.12
N ALA A 384 -17.21 -15.50 -18.49
CA ALA A 384 -16.52 -15.27 -17.22
C ALA A 384 -17.21 -15.93 -16.01
N TYR A 385 -18.49 -16.30 -16.13
CA TYR A 385 -19.27 -16.95 -15.08
C TYR A 385 -19.26 -18.48 -15.19
N THR A 386 -18.58 -19.03 -16.20
CA THR A 386 -18.40 -20.46 -16.39
C THR A 386 -17.85 -21.13 -15.12
N LEU A 387 -18.48 -22.23 -14.75
CA LEU A 387 -18.12 -23.03 -13.58
C LEU A 387 -16.72 -23.62 -13.76
N GLY A 388 -15.87 -23.51 -12.73
CA GLY A 388 -14.49 -24.01 -12.73
C GLY A 388 -13.42 -22.96 -13.02
N LEU A 389 -13.76 -21.87 -13.73
CA LEU A 389 -12.77 -20.84 -14.10
C LEU A 389 -12.20 -20.14 -12.84
N TRP A 390 -13.07 -19.78 -11.90
CA TRP A 390 -12.70 -19.16 -10.63
C TRP A 390 -12.12 -20.14 -9.60
N GLU A 391 -12.30 -21.45 -9.77
CA GLU A 391 -11.76 -22.46 -8.84
C GLU A 391 -10.24 -22.47 -8.88
N SER A 392 -9.65 -22.42 -10.08
CA SER A 392 -8.20 -22.33 -10.26
C SER A 392 -7.62 -21.10 -9.56
N HIS A 393 -8.23 -19.93 -9.74
CA HIS A 393 -7.82 -18.68 -9.09
C HIS A 393 -8.01 -18.71 -7.57
N TYR A 394 -9.08 -19.33 -7.08
CA TYR A 394 -9.34 -19.49 -5.65
C TYR A 394 -8.25 -20.35 -4.99
N ASN A 395 -8.03 -21.55 -5.53
CA ASN A 395 -7.08 -22.52 -4.99
C ASN A 395 -5.63 -22.02 -5.11
N ALA A 396 -5.30 -21.33 -6.21
CA ALA A 396 -3.98 -20.73 -6.39
C ALA A 396 -3.73 -19.59 -5.40
N ARG A 397 -4.74 -18.77 -5.09
CA ARG A 397 -4.56 -17.61 -4.20
C ARG A 397 -4.57 -17.97 -2.72
N TYR A 398 -5.52 -18.79 -2.30
CA TYR A 398 -5.83 -19.03 -0.89
C TYR A 398 -5.30 -20.38 -0.43
N HIS A 399 -4.14 -20.38 0.22
CA HIS A 399 -3.56 -21.60 0.78
C HIS A 399 -4.02 -21.85 2.22
N TYR A 400 -4.29 -20.77 2.95
CA TYR A 400 -4.80 -20.80 4.31
C TYR A 400 -6.27 -20.42 4.35
N SER A 401 -6.99 -21.14 5.20
CA SER A 401 -8.37 -20.86 5.52
C SER A 401 -8.66 -21.34 6.92
N ASP A 402 -9.50 -20.60 7.64
CA ASP A 402 -10.15 -21.16 8.82
C ASP A 402 -11.17 -22.21 8.36
N GLU A 403 -11.12 -23.42 8.93
CA GLU A 403 -11.96 -24.55 8.49
C GLU A 403 -13.45 -24.26 8.70
N SER A 404 -13.81 -23.65 9.83
CA SER A 404 -15.20 -23.33 10.15
C SER A 404 -15.75 -22.27 9.21
N ALA A 405 -14.96 -21.23 8.93
CA ALA A 405 -15.34 -20.19 7.98
C ALA A 405 -15.41 -20.71 6.54
N GLU A 406 -14.53 -21.65 6.17
CA GLU A 406 -14.56 -22.28 4.85
C GLU A 406 -15.79 -23.15 4.67
N LEU A 407 -16.14 -23.96 5.67
CA LEU A 407 -17.35 -24.78 5.65
C LEU A 407 -18.61 -23.91 5.55
N GLN A 408 -18.65 -22.77 6.24
CA GLN A 408 -19.74 -21.81 6.11
C GLN A 408 -19.83 -21.25 4.68
N ARG A 409 -18.70 -20.86 4.07
CA ARG A 409 -18.67 -20.40 2.67
C ARG A 409 -19.10 -21.49 1.70
N GLN A 410 -18.68 -22.73 1.91
CA GLN A 410 -19.10 -23.88 1.10
C GLN A 410 -20.60 -24.14 1.25
N THR A 411 -21.14 -24.04 2.46
CA THR A 411 -22.59 -24.22 2.71
C THR A 411 -23.39 -23.09 2.05
N GLN A 412 -22.90 -21.85 2.11
CA GLN A 412 -23.61 -20.68 1.59
C GLN A 412 -23.57 -20.60 0.05
N PHE A 413 -22.44 -20.95 -0.57
CA PHE A 413 -22.20 -20.71 -2.00
C PHE A 413 -22.00 -21.99 -2.82
N GLY A 414 -21.93 -23.16 -2.20
CA GLY A 414 -21.67 -24.44 -2.86
C GLY A 414 -20.38 -24.43 -3.68
N ASN A 415 -20.45 -24.99 -4.89
CA ASN A 415 -19.36 -25.02 -5.86
C ASN A 415 -19.20 -23.69 -6.65
N ASN A 416 -19.90 -22.62 -6.25
CA ASN A 416 -19.74 -21.32 -6.88
C ASN A 416 -18.46 -20.62 -6.38
N TYR A 417 -17.33 -21.03 -6.95
CA TYR A 417 -16.01 -20.49 -6.59
C TYR A 417 -15.87 -18.99 -6.87
N ARG A 418 -16.66 -18.43 -7.80
CA ARG A 418 -16.73 -16.97 -8.00
C ARG A 418 -17.20 -16.27 -6.73
N LEU A 419 -18.33 -16.71 -6.17
CA LEU A 419 -18.87 -16.12 -4.94
C LEU A 419 -17.97 -16.36 -3.73
N ARG A 420 -17.38 -17.56 -3.61
CA ARG A 420 -16.37 -17.86 -2.57
C ARG A 420 -15.15 -16.96 -2.69
N TYR A 421 -14.65 -16.73 -3.90
CA TYR A 421 -13.54 -15.82 -4.18
C TYR A 421 -13.87 -14.39 -3.77
N ILE A 422 -15.06 -13.86 -4.12
CA ILE A 422 -15.50 -12.53 -3.68
C ILE A 422 -15.54 -12.41 -2.16
N ALA A 423 -16.07 -13.42 -1.48
CA ALA A 423 -16.16 -13.44 -0.02
C ALA A 423 -14.76 -13.34 0.61
N ARG A 424 -13.79 -14.15 0.15
CA ARG A 424 -12.39 -14.06 0.62
C ARG A 424 -11.73 -12.74 0.24
N ARG A 425 -11.96 -12.22 -0.97
CA ARG A 425 -11.45 -10.90 -1.42
C ARG A 425 -11.98 -9.74 -0.57
N THR A 426 -13.17 -9.87 -0.01
CA THR A 426 -13.74 -8.87 0.92
C THR A 426 -12.98 -8.88 2.26
N ILE A 427 -12.60 -10.07 2.75
CA ILE A 427 -11.74 -10.22 3.93
C ILE A 427 -10.36 -9.63 3.65
N ASP A 428 -9.76 -9.95 2.49
CA ASP A 428 -8.46 -9.41 2.07
C ASP A 428 -8.45 -7.87 2.13
N ARG A 429 -9.50 -7.24 1.57
CA ARG A 429 -9.63 -5.78 1.58
C ARG A 429 -9.67 -5.23 3.00
N ARG A 430 -10.53 -5.79 3.85
CA ARG A 430 -10.66 -5.33 5.24
C ARG A 430 -9.35 -5.52 6.02
N CYS A 431 -8.64 -6.61 5.77
CA CYS A 431 -7.31 -6.85 6.35
C CYS A 431 -6.30 -5.78 5.92
N LEU A 432 -6.23 -5.47 4.62
CA LEU A 432 -5.33 -4.45 4.08
C LEU A 432 -5.66 -3.04 4.60
N ASP A 433 -6.94 -2.70 4.73
CA ASP A 433 -7.38 -1.42 5.28
C ASP A 433 -6.98 -1.31 6.77
N CYS A 434 -7.09 -2.39 7.54
CA CYS A 434 -6.57 -2.44 8.91
C CYS A 434 -5.04 -2.33 8.96
N LEU A 435 -4.32 -3.01 8.05
CA LEU A 435 -2.86 -2.93 7.96
C LEU A 435 -2.40 -1.51 7.62
N ASP A 436 -3.09 -0.83 6.71
CA ASP A 436 -2.84 0.58 6.39
C ASP A 436 -2.93 1.44 7.66
N LYS A 437 -4.00 1.28 8.45
CA LYS A 437 -4.17 2.03 9.70
C LYS A 437 -3.12 1.68 10.76
N ILE A 438 -2.69 0.41 10.85
CA ILE A 438 -1.60 0.00 11.75
C ILE A 438 -0.30 0.76 11.42
N VAL A 439 0.02 0.87 10.13
CA VAL A 439 1.22 1.56 9.65
C VAL A 439 1.11 3.07 9.87
N GLU A 440 -0.05 3.66 9.56
CA GLU A 440 -0.22 5.11 9.51
C GLU A 440 -0.54 5.76 10.86
N GLU A 441 -1.28 5.05 11.72
CA GLU A 441 -1.85 5.58 12.96
C GLU A 441 -1.19 4.89 14.17
N ARG A 442 -0.72 5.68 15.14
CA ARG A 442 -0.23 5.14 16.44
C ARG A 442 -1.40 4.89 17.39
N ARG A 443 -2.36 5.82 17.44
CA ARG A 443 -3.57 5.72 18.25
C ARG A 443 -4.55 4.75 17.59
N GLY A 444 -5.12 3.81 18.35
CA GLY A 444 -6.07 2.81 17.82
C GLY A 444 -5.42 1.69 16.98
N ARG A 445 -4.08 1.69 16.84
CA ARG A 445 -3.33 0.68 16.07
C ARG A 445 -3.73 -0.74 16.44
N TYR A 446 -3.76 -1.02 17.74
CA TYR A 446 -3.96 -2.37 18.22
C TYR A 446 -5.42 -2.84 18.07
N ASP A 447 -6.41 -1.94 17.99
CA ASP A 447 -7.79 -2.31 17.66
C ASP A 447 -7.89 -2.87 16.23
N HIS A 448 -7.11 -2.30 15.30
CA HIS A 448 -6.97 -2.81 13.95
C HIS A 448 -6.19 -4.13 13.90
N ALA A 449 -5.16 -4.29 14.73
CA ALA A 449 -4.44 -5.55 14.87
C ALA A 449 -5.36 -6.67 15.41
N THR A 450 -6.17 -6.39 16.43
CA THR A 450 -7.20 -7.29 16.95
C THR A 450 -8.20 -7.68 15.87
N THR A 451 -8.65 -6.72 15.05
CA THR A 451 -9.57 -6.99 13.94
C THR A 451 -8.96 -7.97 12.92
N ILE A 452 -7.67 -7.84 12.61
CA ILE A 452 -6.96 -8.79 11.74
C ILE A 452 -6.80 -10.15 12.42
N ALA A 453 -6.42 -10.19 13.70
CA ALA A 453 -6.26 -11.45 14.45
C ALA A 453 -7.56 -12.26 14.52
N ARG A 454 -8.72 -11.59 14.60
CA ARG A 454 -10.05 -12.23 14.53
C ARG A 454 -10.32 -12.92 13.20
N MET A 455 -9.83 -12.37 12.09
CA MET A 455 -9.90 -13.02 10.77
C MET A 455 -9.03 -14.29 10.72
N CYS A 456 -8.03 -14.40 11.60
CA CYS A 456 -7.19 -15.59 11.74
C CYS A 456 -6.57 -16.01 10.39
N LEU A 457 -6.56 -17.31 10.07
CA LEU A 457 -5.94 -17.89 8.88
C LEU A 457 -6.52 -17.32 7.57
N ASP A 458 -7.75 -16.81 7.57
CA ASP A 458 -8.32 -16.17 6.39
C ASP A 458 -7.55 -14.88 5.99
N ALA A 459 -6.95 -14.16 6.94
CA ALA A 459 -6.12 -12.99 6.63
C ALA A 459 -4.67 -13.32 6.22
N TRP A 460 -4.25 -14.59 6.36
CA TRP A 460 -2.84 -14.96 6.21
C TRP A 460 -2.32 -14.74 4.79
N ASP A 461 -3.05 -15.21 3.76
CA ASP A 461 -2.57 -15.18 2.37
C ASP A 461 -2.35 -13.76 1.85
N VAL A 462 -3.25 -12.82 2.18
CA VAL A 462 -3.09 -11.42 1.76
C VAL A 462 -1.90 -10.76 2.43
N LEU A 463 -1.66 -11.04 3.71
CA LEU A 463 -0.49 -10.51 4.44
C LEU A 463 0.81 -11.11 3.92
N ASP A 464 0.83 -12.40 3.60
CA ASP A 464 1.98 -13.06 2.99
C ASP A 464 2.30 -12.50 1.61
N ILE A 465 1.28 -12.21 0.79
CA ILE A 465 1.45 -11.50 -0.49
C ILE A 465 2.06 -10.12 -0.25
N GLU A 466 1.56 -9.32 0.70
CA GLU A 466 2.13 -7.99 1.00
C GLU A 466 3.57 -8.06 1.53
N MET A 467 3.87 -9.03 2.38
CA MET A 467 5.22 -9.28 2.91
C MET A 467 6.18 -9.68 1.78
N ARG A 468 5.76 -10.54 0.85
CA ARG A 468 6.62 -11.07 -0.23
C ARG A 468 6.76 -10.13 -1.42
N ARG A 469 5.78 -9.27 -1.68
CA ARG A 469 5.81 -8.30 -2.81
C ARG A 469 7.09 -7.46 -2.85
N CYS A 470 7.74 -7.30 -1.72
CA CYS A 470 8.80 -6.32 -1.55
C CYS A 470 10.04 -6.84 -0.83
N ASN A 471 10.26 -8.17 -0.77
CA ASN A 471 11.39 -8.81 -0.07
C ASN A 471 12.77 -8.35 -0.62
N ARG A 472 13.14 -7.12 -0.28
CA ARG A 472 14.32 -6.39 -0.72
C ARG A 472 15.10 -6.02 0.56
N PRO A 473 16.44 -5.97 0.50
CA PRO A 473 17.23 -5.43 1.60
C PRO A 473 16.83 -3.97 1.89
N LEU A 474 17.32 -3.39 3.00
CA LEU A 474 17.18 -1.94 3.21
C LEU A 474 17.61 -1.23 1.92
N VAL A 475 16.70 -0.47 1.30
CA VAL A 475 16.99 0.14 0.01
C VAL A 475 17.99 1.27 0.27
N PHE A 476 19.24 1.06 -0.14
CA PHE A 476 20.28 2.08 -0.15
C PHE A 476 20.00 2.98 -1.34
N CYS A 477 19.50 4.18 -1.06
CA CYS A 477 19.07 5.10 -2.10
C CYS A 477 20.07 6.25 -2.22
N ARG A 478 20.19 6.79 -3.44
CA ARG A 478 20.79 8.10 -3.67
C ARG A 478 19.77 9.22 -3.37
N PRO A 479 20.20 10.47 -3.11
CA PRO A 479 19.29 11.60 -2.82
C PRO A 479 18.19 11.84 -3.86
N ASP A 480 18.40 11.39 -5.10
CA ASP A 480 17.51 11.53 -6.25
C ASP A 480 16.60 10.33 -6.51
N GLU A 481 16.81 9.20 -5.81
CA GLU A 481 16.02 7.98 -5.99
C GLU A 481 14.74 7.98 -5.16
N LYS A 482 13.62 7.60 -5.79
CA LYS A 482 12.32 7.53 -5.14
C LYS A 482 12.19 6.24 -4.32
N LEU A 483 12.10 6.36 -3.00
CA LEU A 483 11.79 5.21 -2.13
C LEU A 483 10.35 4.72 -2.30
N ASP A 484 10.20 3.40 -2.23
CA ASP A 484 8.91 2.74 -2.01
C ASP A 484 8.71 2.56 -0.50
N ALA A 485 7.53 2.91 0.02
CA ALA A 485 7.25 2.93 1.47
C ALA A 485 6.99 1.52 2.05
N THR A 486 7.63 0.49 1.49
CA THR A 486 7.19 -0.91 1.65
C THR A 486 7.72 -1.57 2.91
N LEU A 487 8.94 -1.27 3.37
CA LEU A 487 9.58 -2.03 4.46
C LEU A 487 8.82 -1.96 5.79
N THR A 488 8.25 -0.81 6.15
CA THR A 488 7.43 -0.70 7.37
C THR A 488 6.14 -1.50 7.23
N ARG A 489 5.53 -1.49 6.04
CA ARG A 489 4.34 -2.30 5.74
C ARG A 489 4.67 -3.80 5.79
N GLU A 490 5.80 -4.22 5.22
CA GLU A 490 6.29 -5.59 5.26
C GLU A 490 6.53 -6.06 6.69
N TYR A 491 7.16 -5.22 7.53
CA TYR A 491 7.36 -5.52 8.94
C TYR A 491 6.04 -5.78 9.65
N TRP A 492 5.05 -4.89 9.49
CA TRP A 492 3.76 -5.08 10.12
C TRP A 492 3.00 -6.27 9.54
N ALA A 493 3.09 -6.53 8.23
CA ALA A 493 2.51 -7.72 7.61
C ALA A 493 3.10 -9.02 8.18
N GLY A 494 4.43 -9.12 8.26
CA GLY A 494 5.12 -10.27 8.85
C GLY A 494 4.83 -10.45 10.35
N THR A 495 4.78 -9.35 11.10
CA THR A 495 4.43 -9.38 12.52
C THR A 495 2.97 -9.85 12.71
N MET A 496 2.05 -9.39 11.87
CA MET A 496 0.66 -9.84 11.90
C MET A 496 0.48 -11.30 11.49
N ILE A 497 1.26 -11.80 10.52
CA ILE A 497 1.29 -13.24 10.19
C ILE A 497 1.64 -14.06 11.43
N LYS A 498 2.69 -13.66 12.16
CA LYS A 498 3.12 -14.36 13.38
C LYS A 498 2.03 -14.32 14.45
N ALA A 499 1.37 -13.17 14.64
CA ALA A 499 0.27 -13.02 15.59
C ALA A 499 -0.95 -13.90 15.23
N ILE A 500 -1.30 -13.99 13.94
CA ILE A 500 -2.37 -14.87 13.43
C ILE A 500 -2.03 -16.33 13.71
N LEU A 501 -0.80 -16.74 13.41
CA LEU A 501 -0.37 -18.13 13.62
C LEU A 501 -0.37 -18.50 15.10
N ARG A 502 0.09 -17.62 16.00
CA ARG A 502 -0.04 -17.79 17.46
C ARG A 502 -1.50 -17.92 17.89
N THR A 503 -2.36 -17.04 17.38
CA THR A 503 -3.82 -17.07 17.66
C THR A 503 -4.41 -18.42 17.25
N HIS A 504 -4.05 -18.93 16.06
CA HIS A 504 -4.48 -20.25 15.59
C HIS A 504 -4.00 -21.38 16.49
N ALA A 505 -2.71 -21.42 16.85
CA ALA A 505 -2.15 -22.47 17.70
C ALA A 505 -2.79 -22.50 19.09
N VAL A 506 -3.00 -21.32 19.71
CA VAL A 506 -3.66 -21.24 21.01
C VAL A 506 -5.13 -21.65 20.91
N ARG A 507 -5.88 -21.23 19.87
CA ARG A 507 -7.25 -21.69 19.65
C ARG A 507 -7.34 -23.20 19.48
N LEU A 508 -6.40 -23.80 18.74
CA LEU A 508 -6.31 -25.24 18.61
C LEU A 508 -6.14 -25.89 19.99
N TRP A 509 -5.15 -25.47 20.78
CA TRP A 509 -4.95 -26.01 22.13
C TRP A 509 -6.12 -25.73 23.08
N SER A 510 -6.85 -24.63 22.91
CA SER A 510 -8.03 -24.31 23.72
C SER A 510 -9.14 -25.34 23.55
N ASN A 511 -9.26 -26.00 22.39
CA ASN A 511 -10.24 -27.07 22.18
C ASN A 511 -9.99 -28.24 23.15
N ILE A 512 -8.73 -28.54 23.49
CA ILE A 512 -8.37 -29.56 24.49
C ILE A 512 -9.00 -29.24 25.85
N VAL A 513 -9.00 -27.97 26.22
CA VAL A 513 -9.51 -27.50 27.53
C VAL A 513 -11.03 -27.35 27.52
N LEU A 514 -11.60 -26.83 26.43
CA LEU A 514 -13.01 -26.46 26.36
C LEU A 514 -13.93 -27.59 25.89
N GLN A 515 -13.44 -28.48 25.02
CA GLN A 515 -14.24 -29.52 24.37
C GLN A 515 -13.81 -30.95 24.76
N GLY A 516 -12.65 -31.12 25.40
CA GLY A 516 -12.15 -32.41 25.90
C GLY A 516 -10.77 -32.77 25.35
N SER A 517 -10.05 -33.65 26.07
CA SER A 517 -8.64 -33.96 25.82
C SER A 517 -8.32 -34.61 24.46
N ASP A 518 -9.33 -35.20 23.82
CA ASP A 518 -9.18 -36.04 22.63
C ASP A 518 -9.49 -35.27 21.34
N THR A 519 -9.95 -34.02 21.48
CA THR A 519 -10.41 -33.16 20.39
C THR A 519 -9.30 -32.74 19.44
N VAL A 520 -8.05 -32.72 19.92
CA VAL A 520 -6.87 -32.37 19.13
C VAL A 520 -5.89 -33.53 19.19
N SER A 521 -5.47 -34.00 18.01
CA SER A 521 -4.50 -35.08 17.93
C SER A 521 -3.14 -34.64 18.48
N PHE A 522 -2.35 -35.59 18.99
CA PHE A 522 -0.97 -35.35 19.41
C PHE A 522 -0.12 -34.72 18.30
N VAL A 523 -0.28 -35.19 17.06
CA VAL A 523 0.50 -34.70 15.91
C VAL A 523 0.18 -33.24 15.62
N ASP A 524 -1.11 -32.87 15.64
CA ASP A 524 -1.56 -31.49 15.38
C ASP A 524 -1.15 -30.54 16.50
N ALA A 525 -1.35 -30.95 17.75
CA ALA A 525 -1.00 -30.17 18.93
C ALA A 525 0.49 -29.80 18.96
N LEU A 526 1.38 -30.76 18.68
CA LEU A 526 2.83 -30.54 18.62
C LEU A 526 3.25 -29.77 17.37
N SER A 527 2.61 -30.02 16.21
CA SER A 527 2.90 -29.30 14.96
C SER A 527 2.63 -27.80 15.11
N ALA A 528 1.56 -27.44 15.83
CA ALA A 528 1.16 -26.05 16.09
C ALA A 528 2.16 -25.24 16.92
N ILE A 529 3.13 -25.87 17.59
CA ILE A 529 4.20 -25.16 18.31
C ILE A 529 5.06 -24.30 17.36
N SER A 530 5.24 -24.75 16.11
CA SER A 530 5.97 -23.99 15.08
C SER A 530 5.31 -22.64 14.75
N CYS A 531 4.00 -22.49 15.00
CA CYS A 531 3.28 -21.25 14.75
C CYS A 531 3.84 -20.07 15.57
N PHE A 532 4.39 -20.32 16.77
CA PHE A 532 4.95 -19.26 17.62
C PHE A 532 6.20 -18.59 17.04
N VAL A 533 6.92 -19.29 16.18
CA VAL A 533 8.08 -18.77 15.43
C VAL A 533 7.72 -18.39 13.98
N GLY A 534 6.43 -18.31 13.66
CA GLY A 534 5.93 -17.89 12.35
C GLY A 534 5.87 -18.99 11.29
N LYS A 535 5.92 -20.26 11.71
CA LYS A 535 5.89 -21.44 10.82
C LYS A 535 4.57 -22.17 10.96
N GLY A 536 3.67 -21.99 10.00
CA GLY A 536 2.30 -22.47 10.10
C GLY A 536 2.06 -23.89 9.57
N PRO A 537 0.81 -24.39 9.68
CA PRO A 537 0.35 -25.68 9.17
C PRO A 537 0.82 -26.04 7.74
N LYS A 538 0.74 -25.10 6.79
CA LYS A 538 1.11 -25.33 5.38
C LYS A 538 2.61 -25.41 5.14
N GLU A 539 3.44 -25.16 6.15
CA GLU A 539 4.88 -25.43 6.10
C GLU A 539 5.23 -26.77 6.78
N VAL A 540 4.51 -27.14 7.85
CA VAL A 540 4.83 -28.33 8.65
C VAL A 540 4.18 -29.60 8.09
N TYR A 541 2.89 -29.58 7.76
CA TYR A 541 2.17 -30.78 7.29
C TYR A 541 2.73 -31.34 5.98
N PRO A 542 3.07 -30.52 4.95
CA PRO A 542 3.66 -31.07 3.73
C PRO A 542 5.00 -31.80 3.96
N LEU A 543 5.78 -31.39 4.97
CA LEU A 543 7.00 -32.11 5.35
C LEU A 543 6.68 -33.48 5.94
N LEU A 544 5.65 -33.57 6.79
CA LEU A 544 5.16 -34.84 7.33
C LEU A 544 4.54 -35.73 6.25
N ASP A 545 3.69 -35.17 5.38
CA ASP A 545 3.07 -35.89 4.27
C ASP A 545 4.12 -36.43 3.29
N SER A 546 5.16 -35.65 3.02
CA SER A 546 6.30 -36.10 2.22
C SER A 546 7.03 -37.28 2.88
N LEU A 547 7.24 -37.24 4.21
CA LEU A 547 7.85 -38.36 4.93
C LEU A 547 6.95 -39.60 4.96
N ILE A 548 5.64 -39.42 5.14
CA ILE A 548 4.64 -40.52 5.08
C ILE A 548 4.70 -41.19 3.71
N LYS A 549 4.69 -40.41 2.63
CA LYS A 549 4.78 -40.92 1.26
C LYS A 549 6.10 -41.68 1.03
N GLN A 550 7.23 -41.06 1.37
CA GLN A 550 8.54 -41.70 1.21
C GLN A 550 8.67 -42.98 2.05
N CYS A 551 8.09 -43.02 3.25
CA CYS A 551 8.08 -44.23 4.07
C CYS A 551 7.24 -45.33 3.43
N ARG A 552 6.08 -44.99 2.87
CA ARG A 552 5.25 -45.93 2.12
C ARG A 552 6.00 -46.52 0.93
N ASP A 553 6.68 -45.66 0.15
CA ASP A 553 7.50 -46.10 -0.99
C ASP A 553 8.65 -47.02 -0.52
N PHE A 554 9.33 -46.67 0.57
CA PHE A 554 10.38 -47.49 1.18
C PHE A 554 9.89 -48.87 1.63
N LEU A 555 8.70 -48.96 2.23
CA LEU A 555 8.10 -50.23 2.64
C LEU A 555 7.72 -51.08 1.43
N ASN A 556 7.16 -50.47 0.40
CA ASN A 556 6.79 -51.13 -0.86
C ASN A 556 8.02 -51.69 -1.60
N GLU A 557 9.10 -50.92 -1.69
CA GLU A 557 10.36 -51.35 -2.33
C GLU A 557 10.98 -52.57 -1.64
N ARG A 558 10.75 -52.71 -0.32
CA ARG A 558 11.20 -53.88 0.45
C ARG A 558 10.24 -55.06 0.39
N GLY A 559 9.09 -54.92 -0.28
CA GLY A 559 8.03 -55.94 -0.29
C GLY A 559 7.43 -56.17 1.10
N CYS A 560 7.42 -55.16 1.97
CA CYS A 560 6.84 -55.28 3.31
C CYS A 560 5.31 -55.28 3.19
N PRO A 561 4.60 -56.31 3.70
CA PRO A 561 3.15 -56.33 3.66
C PRO A 561 2.55 -55.23 4.55
N THR A 562 1.75 -54.34 3.96
CA THR A 562 1.17 -53.19 4.68
C THR A 562 -0.32 -53.34 4.97
N SER A 563 -1.01 -54.30 4.35
CA SER A 563 -2.41 -54.60 4.66
C SER A 563 -2.50 -55.71 5.70
N PRO A 564 -3.40 -55.62 6.70
CA PRO A 564 -3.66 -56.72 7.64
C PRO A 564 -4.07 -58.03 6.97
N GLU A 565 -4.56 -57.98 5.73
CA GLU A 565 -4.99 -59.15 4.94
C GLU A 565 -3.83 -59.85 4.23
N ASP A 566 -2.66 -59.22 4.14
CA ASP A 566 -1.51 -59.75 3.40
C ASP A 566 -0.81 -60.87 4.19
N SER A 567 -0.39 -61.93 3.49
CA SER A 567 0.39 -63.01 4.11
C SER A 567 1.73 -62.49 4.63
N GLY A 568 1.98 -62.62 5.93
CA GLY A 568 3.21 -62.13 6.57
C GLY A 568 3.12 -60.70 7.12
N TYR A 569 1.91 -60.12 7.19
CA TYR A 569 1.68 -58.85 7.89
C TYR A 569 2.11 -58.95 9.37
N SER A 570 2.97 -58.02 9.79
CA SER A 570 3.51 -57.97 11.15
C SER A 570 3.72 -56.51 11.56
N LEU A 571 2.85 -56.02 12.46
CA LEU A 571 2.96 -54.66 13.01
C LEU A 571 4.33 -54.36 13.63
N PRO A 572 4.94 -55.26 14.43
CA PRO A 572 6.29 -55.05 14.95
C PRO A 572 7.36 -54.89 13.86
N ASP A 573 7.25 -55.66 12.77
CA ASP A 573 8.20 -55.56 11.66
C ASP A 573 8.00 -54.27 10.89
N ILE A 574 6.75 -53.87 10.62
CA ILE A 574 6.45 -52.58 9.97
C ILE A 574 7.00 -51.42 10.82
N CYS A 575 6.75 -51.41 12.14
CA CYS A 575 7.27 -50.38 13.03
C CYS A 575 8.82 -50.35 13.10
N SER A 576 9.46 -51.52 13.00
CA SER A 576 10.92 -51.61 12.91
C SER A 576 11.43 -51.00 11.60
N HIS A 577 10.76 -51.28 10.48
CA HIS A 577 11.06 -50.69 9.18
C HIS A 577 10.81 -49.18 9.13
N ILE A 578 9.80 -48.66 9.84
CA ILE A 578 9.59 -47.21 10.00
C ILE A 578 10.79 -46.59 10.73
N CYS A 579 11.30 -47.21 11.79
CA CYS A 579 12.50 -46.74 12.48
C CYS A 579 13.75 -46.79 11.58
N GLU A 580 13.92 -47.83 10.78
CA GLU A 580 14.97 -47.92 9.77
C GLU A 580 14.87 -46.81 8.71
N PHE A 581 13.66 -46.57 8.21
CA PHE A 581 13.38 -45.48 7.28
C PHE A 581 13.77 -44.14 7.89
N LEU A 582 13.34 -43.84 9.11
CA LEU A 582 13.70 -42.62 9.82
C LEU A 582 15.22 -42.43 9.89
N ARG A 583 15.97 -43.48 10.24
CA ARG A 583 17.44 -43.45 10.25
C ARG A 583 18.02 -43.19 8.86
N SER A 584 17.49 -43.83 7.82
CA SER A 584 17.91 -43.61 6.43
C SER A 584 17.69 -42.15 5.97
N GLN A 585 16.67 -41.48 6.52
CA GLN A 585 16.37 -40.07 6.28
C GLN A 585 17.17 -39.10 7.17
N GLY A 586 18.07 -39.62 8.00
CA GLY A 586 18.95 -38.87 8.90
C GLY A 586 18.38 -38.60 10.29
N PHE A 587 17.16 -39.06 10.60
CA PHE A 587 16.61 -38.94 11.95
C PHE A 587 17.36 -39.85 12.94
N GLY A 588 17.44 -39.43 14.20
CA GLY A 588 18.08 -40.24 15.23
C GLY A 588 18.35 -39.46 16.52
N PRO A 589 19.02 -40.09 17.49
CA PRO A 589 19.28 -39.47 18.78
C PRO A 589 20.24 -38.29 18.64
N VAL A 590 19.93 -37.19 19.33
CA VAL A 590 20.84 -36.07 19.50
C VAL A 590 21.96 -36.40 20.48
N GLU A 591 23.16 -35.90 20.22
CA GLU A 591 24.30 -36.00 21.13
C GLU A 591 24.09 -35.15 22.41
N ALA A 592 24.65 -35.60 23.54
CA ALA A 592 24.47 -34.96 24.84
C ALA A 592 24.71 -33.43 24.87
N PRO A 593 25.75 -32.87 24.21
CA PRO A 593 25.97 -31.42 24.20
C PRO A 593 24.84 -30.63 23.52
N ASN A 594 24.14 -31.25 22.58
CA ASN A 594 23.11 -30.63 21.76
C ASN A 594 21.69 -30.94 22.26
N PHE A 595 21.55 -31.67 23.37
CA PHE A 595 20.24 -32.09 23.89
C PHE A 595 19.30 -30.92 24.16
N HIS A 596 19.84 -29.84 24.71
CA HIS A 596 19.10 -28.61 25.02
C HIS A 596 19.08 -27.58 23.88
N ASN A 597 19.47 -27.96 22.66
CA ASN A 597 19.36 -27.08 21.52
C ASN A 597 17.88 -26.80 21.18
N MET A 598 17.49 -25.54 21.19
CA MET A 598 16.12 -25.08 20.91
C MET A 598 15.59 -25.58 19.56
N ALA A 599 16.45 -25.71 18.57
CA ALA A 599 16.10 -26.19 17.23
C ALA A 599 15.57 -27.64 17.22
N ASN A 600 15.82 -28.41 18.29
CA ASN A 600 15.31 -29.77 18.46
C ASN A 600 13.86 -29.81 19.00
N LEU A 601 13.32 -28.68 19.44
CA LEU A 601 12.01 -28.59 20.09
C LEU A 601 10.88 -28.20 19.13
N PHE A 602 11.20 -27.62 17.97
CA PHE A 602 10.22 -27.09 17.04
C PHE A 602 10.10 -27.92 15.73
N PRO A 603 8.89 -28.34 15.33
CA PRO A 603 8.66 -29.20 14.16
C PRO A 603 9.31 -28.75 12.86
N HIS A 604 9.13 -27.50 12.46
CA HIS A 604 9.71 -26.98 11.20
C HIS A 604 11.24 -27.18 11.12
N SER A 605 11.92 -27.18 12.27
CA SER A 605 13.38 -27.32 12.38
C SER A 605 13.79 -28.79 12.41
N TYR A 606 13.22 -29.61 13.30
CA TYR A 606 13.63 -31.02 13.39
C TYR A 606 13.15 -31.89 12.22
N LEU A 607 12.16 -31.44 11.45
CA LEU A 607 11.76 -32.09 10.19
C LEU A 607 12.72 -31.78 9.03
N THR A 608 13.54 -30.73 9.14
CA THR A 608 14.41 -30.26 8.06
C THR A 608 15.88 -30.33 8.44
N THR A 609 16.37 -29.42 9.29
CA THR A 609 17.78 -29.22 9.61
C THR A 609 18.25 -29.99 10.84
N ASN A 610 17.35 -30.27 11.79
CA ASN A 610 17.69 -30.80 13.11
C ASN A 610 17.12 -32.21 13.33
N LYS A 611 17.38 -33.12 12.38
CA LYS A 611 16.84 -34.49 12.40
C LYS A 611 17.42 -35.38 13.50
N LYS A 612 18.67 -35.10 13.93
CA LYS A 612 19.23 -35.67 15.17
C LYS A 612 18.71 -34.89 16.36
N THR A 613 17.69 -35.44 17.02
CA THR A 613 16.81 -34.68 17.92
C THR A 613 16.46 -35.45 19.19
N ILE A 614 15.69 -34.81 20.08
CA ILE A 614 15.28 -35.36 21.37
C ILE A 614 14.20 -36.44 21.22
N PRO A 615 13.98 -37.31 22.23
CA PRO A 615 13.02 -38.42 22.14
C PRO A 615 11.60 -37.99 21.75
N LEU A 616 11.10 -36.88 22.33
CA LEU A 616 9.75 -36.39 22.07
C LEU A 616 9.54 -36.03 20.59
N SER A 617 10.53 -35.36 19.98
CA SER A 617 10.48 -34.95 18.59
C SER A 617 10.56 -36.15 17.64
N LEU A 618 11.37 -37.16 17.95
CA LEU A 618 11.38 -38.41 17.17
C LEU A 618 10.05 -39.16 17.25
N VAL A 619 9.44 -39.23 18.43
CA VAL A 619 8.12 -39.85 18.61
C VAL A 619 7.03 -39.06 17.87
N HIS A 620 7.13 -37.74 17.79
CA HIS A 620 6.23 -36.94 16.96
C HIS A 620 6.28 -37.37 15.49
N VAL A 621 7.47 -37.48 14.90
CA VAL A 621 7.62 -37.92 13.50
C VAL A 621 7.16 -39.36 13.31
N PHE A 622 7.55 -40.27 14.21
CA PHE A 622 7.13 -41.67 14.14
C PHE A 622 5.61 -41.83 14.20
N VAL A 623 4.95 -41.19 15.16
CA VAL A 623 3.49 -41.29 15.31
C VAL A 623 2.76 -40.68 14.11
N ALA A 624 3.29 -39.58 13.55
CA ALA A 624 2.76 -39.01 12.31
C ALA A 624 2.85 -40.01 11.14
N ILE A 625 4.00 -40.66 10.95
CA ILE A 625 4.18 -41.67 9.89
C ILE A 625 3.28 -42.89 10.12
N ALA A 626 3.31 -43.45 11.32
CA ALA A 626 2.53 -44.63 11.67
C ALA A 626 1.02 -44.40 11.43
N ARG A 627 0.48 -43.27 11.91
CA ARG A 627 -0.93 -42.91 11.67
C ARG A 627 -1.23 -42.66 10.19
N GLY A 628 -0.30 -42.03 9.45
CA GLY A 628 -0.42 -41.84 7.99
C GLY A 628 -0.38 -43.14 7.17
N LEU A 629 0.11 -44.22 7.76
CA LEU A 629 0.07 -45.59 7.22
C LEU A 629 -1.11 -46.41 7.76
N GLY A 630 -2.00 -45.81 8.56
CA GLY A 630 -3.16 -46.50 9.14
C GLY A 630 -2.88 -47.27 10.43
N ILE A 631 -1.71 -47.10 11.04
CA ILE A 631 -1.32 -47.77 12.29
C ILE A 631 -1.76 -46.93 13.49
N ALA A 632 -2.46 -47.57 14.43
CA ALA A 632 -2.89 -46.95 15.68
C ALA A 632 -1.68 -46.74 16.62
N ALA A 633 -1.03 -45.58 16.52
CA ALA A 633 0.12 -45.21 17.35
C ALA A 633 -0.18 -44.00 18.24
N SER A 634 0.37 -43.99 19.46
CA SER A 634 0.23 -42.90 20.43
C SER A 634 1.52 -42.68 21.22
N PRO A 635 1.82 -41.46 21.68
CA PRO A 635 2.96 -41.23 22.55
C PRO A 635 2.73 -41.80 23.95
N VAL A 636 3.80 -42.10 24.67
CA VAL A 636 3.79 -42.50 26.07
C VAL A 636 4.71 -41.58 26.87
N ALA A 637 4.20 -41.04 27.97
CA ALA A 637 4.91 -40.11 28.84
C ALA A 637 5.93 -40.80 29.76
N PHE A 638 6.78 -41.64 29.19
CA PHE A 638 7.71 -42.48 29.95
C PHE A 638 8.71 -41.63 30.78
N PRO A 639 9.18 -42.10 31.94
CA PRO A 639 10.15 -41.36 32.76
C PRO A 639 11.45 -41.10 31.98
N MET A 640 11.90 -39.84 31.96
CA MET A 640 13.13 -39.36 31.29
C MET A 640 13.22 -39.57 29.75
N ARG A 641 12.36 -40.40 29.16
CA ARG A 641 12.31 -40.73 27.73
C ARG A 641 10.88 -40.64 27.21
N VAL A 642 10.67 -40.40 25.92
CA VAL A 642 9.34 -40.55 25.30
C VAL A 642 9.43 -41.73 24.35
N ILE A 643 8.47 -42.63 24.43
CA ILE A 643 8.35 -43.81 23.55
C ILE A 643 6.99 -43.77 22.87
N ALA A 644 6.82 -44.54 21.80
CA ALA A 644 5.51 -44.73 21.18
C ALA A 644 4.89 -46.04 21.66
N HIS A 645 3.57 -46.03 21.79
CA HIS A 645 2.73 -47.20 21.97
C HIS A 645 2.00 -47.47 20.65
N VAL A 646 1.87 -48.75 20.30
CA VAL A 646 1.18 -49.19 19.09
C VAL A 646 0.13 -50.22 19.48
N SER A 647 -1.11 -49.96 19.10
CA SER A 647 -2.22 -50.89 19.29
C SER A 647 -2.43 -51.79 18.09
N SER A 648 -2.66 -53.07 18.36
CA SER A 648 -3.06 -54.04 17.34
C SER A 648 -4.56 -53.90 17.03
N PRO A 649 -4.98 -53.97 15.75
CA PRO A 649 -6.39 -54.09 15.39
C PRO A 649 -6.98 -55.45 15.81
N ASP A 650 -6.15 -56.47 16.00
CA ASP A 650 -6.55 -57.77 16.55
C ASP A 650 -6.48 -57.73 18.09
N PRO A 651 -7.62 -57.84 18.80
CA PRO A 651 -7.67 -57.84 20.27
C PRO A 651 -6.92 -58.99 20.95
N SER A 652 -6.54 -60.04 20.21
CA SER A 652 -5.79 -61.18 20.73
C SER A 652 -4.27 -60.94 20.79
N VAL A 653 -3.78 -59.88 20.15
CA VAL A 653 -2.36 -59.50 20.13
C VAL A 653 -2.12 -58.39 21.14
N ASP A 654 -1.22 -58.65 22.11
CA ASP A 654 -0.81 -57.65 23.09
C ASP A 654 -0.22 -56.41 22.39
N ASP A 655 -0.62 -55.23 22.86
CA ASP A 655 0.00 -53.96 22.48
C ASP A 655 1.51 -53.96 22.83
N PHE A 656 2.28 -53.21 22.05
CA PHE A 656 3.73 -53.10 22.24
C PHE A 656 4.21 -51.65 22.17
N TYR A 657 5.49 -51.46 22.50
CA TYR A 657 6.10 -50.14 22.58
C TYR A 657 7.26 -50.04 21.60
N VAL A 658 7.50 -48.83 21.10
CA VAL A 658 8.56 -48.52 20.16
C VAL A 658 9.47 -47.45 20.75
N ASP A 659 10.74 -47.79 20.95
CA ASP A 659 11.79 -46.85 21.34
C ASP A 659 12.43 -46.23 20.11
N VAL A 660 11.80 -45.18 19.58
CA VAL A 660 12.27 -44.51 18.37
C VAL A 660 13.68 -43.93 18.57
N PHE A 661 13.97 -43.38 19.76
CA PHE A 661 15.27 -42.79 20.09
C PHE A 661 16.39 -43.82 20.20
N GLY A 662 16.08 -45.04 20.67
CA GLY A 662 17.02 -46.15 20.87
C GLY A 662 16.91 -47.22 19.80
N SER A 663 16.31 -46.88 18.67
CA SER A 663 15.89 -47.85 17.67
C SER A 663 17.05 -48.54 16.95
N GLU A 664 18.29 -48.06 17.11
CA GLU A 664 19.52 -48.70 16.64
C GLU A 664 19.88 -49.94 17.46
N ASP A 665 19.67 -49.91 18.78
CA ASP A 665 19.90 -51.05 19.66
C ASP A 665 18.72 -52.02 19.62
N LYS A 666 17.52 -51.50 19.90
CA LYS A 666 16.27 -52.29 19.96
C LYS A 666 15.06 -51.39 19.79
N ALA A 667 14.43 -51.45 18.61
CA ALA A 667 13.26 -50.64 18.30
C ALA A 667 11.99 -51.10 19.04
N ILE A 668 11.69 -52.41 19.01
CA ILE A 668 10.47 -52.97 19.59
C ILE A 668 10.74 -53.41 21.04
N LEU A 669 9.98 -52.84 21.97
CA LEU A 669 10.06 -53.13 23.39
C LEU A 669 8.86 -53.99 23.83
N SER A 670 9.16 -55.12 24.46
CA SER A 670 8.15 -55.98 25.05
C SER A 670 7.68 -55.44 26.40
N LEU A 671 6.36 -55.45 26.62
CA LEU A 671 5.73 -55.00 27.86
C LEU A 671 6.23 -55.78 29.10
N ARG A 672 6.48 -57.09 28.96
CA ARG A 672 6.80 -57.97 30.09
C ARG A 672 8.29 -58.04 30.44
N ARG A 673 9.19 -57.80 29.48
CA ARG A 673 10.65 -57.95 29.71
C ARG A 673 11.39 -56.63 29.67
N ASP A 674 11.13 -55.79 28.67
CA ASP A 674 11.94 -54.59 28.42
C ASP A 674 11.48 -53.39 29.27
N ILE A 675 10.17 -53.16 29.32
CA ILE A 675 9.58 -52.02 30.03
C ILE A 675 9.92 -52.01 31.55
N PRO A 676 9.80 -53.12 32.31
CA PRO A 676 10.16 -53.14 33.72
C PRO A 676 11.63 -52.83 33.96
N VAL A 677 12.52 -53.31 33.09
CA VAL A 677 13.97 -53.03 33.19
C VAL A 677 14.26 -51.55 32.97
N LEU A 678 13.60 -50.93 31.99
CA LEU A 678 13.74 -49.50 31.72
C LEU A 678 13.20 -48.64 32.87
N LEU A 679 12.08 -49.02 33.48
CA LEU A 679 11.52 -48.32 34.64
C LEU A 679 12.41 -48.45 35.88
N ALA A 680 12.92 -49.66 36.15
CA ALA A 680 13.82 -49.92 37.27
C ALA A 680 15.11 -49.08 37.17
N ARG A 681 15.66 -48.92 35.96
CA ARG A 681 16.82 -48.03 35.70
C ARG A 681 16.55 -46.56 36.02
N GLN A 682 15.29 -46.13 36.01
CA GLN A 682 14.87 -44.76 36.34
C GLN A 682 14.38 -44.63 37.78
N GLY A 683 14.53 -45.67 38.61
CA GLY A 683 14.10 -45.66 40.02
C GLY A 683 12.59 -45.71 40.20
N VAL A 684 11.83 -46.13 39.18
CA VAL A 684 10.37 -46.20 39.22
C VAL A 684 9.91 -47.60 39.61
N LEU A 685 9.17 -47.69 40.72
CA LEU A 685 8.75 -48.95 41.34
C LEU A 685 7.39 -49.46 40.84
N SER A 686 6.51 -48.60 40.33
CA SER A 686 5.18 -48.95 39.80
C SER A 686 5.06 -48.64 38.30
N PRO A 687 4.82 -49.63 37.42
CA PRO A 687 4.71 -49.40 35.98
C PRO A 687 3.41 -48.74 35.51
N VAL A 688 2.30 -48.94 36.24
CA VAL A 688 0.93 -48.75 35.72
C VAL A 688 0.67 -47.31 35.27
N ASP A 689 1.22 -46.33 35.99
CA ASP A 689 0.99 -44.90 35.71
C ASP A 689 1.90 -44.33 34.61
N HIS A 690 2.87 -45.11 34.12
CA HIS A 690 3.96 -44.62 33.27
C HIS A 690 4.02 -45.22 31.86
N ILE A 691 3.18 -46.21 31.61
CA ILE A 691 3.14 -46.97 30.35
C ILE A 691 1.86 -46.71 29.55
N SER A 692 0.90 -45.98 30.13
CA SER A 692 -0.36 -45.69 29.44
C SER A 692 -0.14 -44.79 28.22
N PRO A 693 -0.85 -45.06 27.10
CA PRO A 693 -0.89 -44.15 25.97
C PRO A 693 -1.42 -42.79 26.42
N CYS A 694 -0.80 -41.72 25.95
CA CYS A 694 -1.17 -40.38 26.34
C CYS A 694 -1.62 -39.53 25.15
N LEU A 695 -2.48 -38.57 25.45
CA LEU A 695 -3.02 -37.61 24.49
C LEU A 695 -2.07 -36.41 24.33
N ALA A 696 -2.54 -35.34 23.70
CA ALA A 696 -1.75 -34.14 23.48
C ALA A 696 -1.30 -33.46 24.79
N THR A 697 -2.15 -33.38 25.81
CA THR A 697 -1.90 -32.59 27.05
C THR A 697 -0.57 -32.91 27.74
N PRO A 698 -0.24 -34.17 28.09
CA PRO A 698 1.01 -34.47 28.78
C PRO A 698 2.24 -34.16 27.92
N MET A 699 2.14 -34.32 26.60
CA MET A 699 3.23 -34.06 25.66
C MET A 699 3.45 -32.57 25.44
N LEU A 700 2.39 -31.76 25.39
CA LEU A 700 2.49 -30.30 25.38
C LEU A 700 3.17 -29.79 26.65
N LEU A 701 2.71 -30.23 27.83
CA LEU A 701 3.34 -29.86 29.12
C LEU A 701 4.81 -30.26 29.16
N ARG A 702 5.15 -31.46 28.69
CA ARG A 702 6.55 -31.90 28.58
C ARG A 702 7.34 -31.02 27.61
N THR A 703 6.75 -30.61 26.49
CA THR A 703 7.39 -29.69 25.55
C THR A 703 7.67 -28.34 26.19
N GLY A 704 6.69 -27.76 26.89
CA GLY A 704 6.88 -26.52 27.63
C GLY A 704 8.03 -26.61 28.65
N ARG A 705 8.12 -27.71 29.40
CA ARG A 705 9.23 -27.95 30.34
C ARG A 705 10.57 -28.09 29.63
N ASN A 706 10.62 -28.80 28.50
CA ASN A 706 11.83 -28.93 27.69
C ASN A 706 12.31 -27.57 27.15
N ILE A 707 11.37 -26.71 26.73
CA ILE A 707 11.67 -25.33 26.30
C ILE A 707 12.27 -24.52 27.46
N LEU A 708 11.65 -24.54 28.63
CA LEU A 708 12.16 -23.83 29.81
C LEU A 708 13.54 -24.35 30.23
N ALA A 709 13.74 -25.68 30.23
CA ALA A 709 15.04 -26.28 30.53
C ALA A 709 16.12 -25.86 29.52
N ALA A 710 15.78 -25.82 28.23
CA ALA A 710 16.68 -25.37 27.18
C ALA A 710 17.07 -23.88 27.31
N LEU A 711 16.14 -23.02 27.73
CA LEU A 711 16.43 -21.61 28.00
C LEU A 711 17.43 -21.42 29.15
N HIS A 712 17.40 -22.27 30.17
CA HIS A 712 18.35 -22.21 31.30
C HIS A 712 19.76 -22.71 30.95
N THR A 713 19.89 -23.55 29.93
CA THR A 713 21.16 -24.22 29.57
C THR A 713 21.82 -23.66 28.31
N ALA A 714 21.08 -22.94 27.47
CA ALA A 714 21.60 -22.47 26.19
C ALA A 714 22.53 -21.26 26.33
N VAL A 715 23.78 -21.43 25.90
CA VAL A 715 24.83 -20.38 25.92
C VAL A 715 24.61 -19.30 24.83
N ARG A 716 23.86 -19.62 23.76
CA ARG A 716 23.63 -18.73 22.61
C ARG A 716 22.26 -18.94 21.98
N VAL A 717 21.25 -18.18 22.40
CA VAL A 717 19.94 -18.08 21.74
C VAL A 717 19.73 -16.63 21.34
N SER A 718 19.24 -16.37 20.12
CA SER A 718 18.86 -15.00 19.75
C SER A 718 17.70 -14.52 20.63
N ASN A 719 17.68 -13.24 21.00
CA ASN A 719 16.63 -12.68 21.87
C ASN A 719 15.22 -12.92 21.30
N SER A 720 15.07 -12.86 19.98
CA SER A 720 13.79 -13.11 19.28
C SER A 720 13.31 -14.57 19.45
N MET A 721 14.21 -15.54 19.26
CA MET A 721 13.88 -16.97 19.44
C MET A 721 13.63 -17.32 20.92
N ALA A 722 14.37 -16.70 21.84
CA ALA A 722 14.12 -16.85 23.26
C ALA A 722 12.73 -16.34 23.65
N LYS A 723 12.33 -15.13 23.20
CA LYS A 723 10.99 -14.59 23.42
C LYS A 723 9.91 -15.53 22.90
N ASP A 724 10.00 -15.96 21.64
CA ASP A 724 9.00 -16.83 21.01
C ASP A 724 8.82 -18.15 21.79
N ALA A 725 9.91 -18.73 22.26
CA ALA A 725 9.89 -19.97 23.00
C ALA A 725 9.33 -19.80 24.42
N ILE A 726 9.69 -18.71 25.11
CA ILE A 726 9.10 -18.36 26.40
C ILE A 726 7.57 -18.22 26.28
N LEU A 727 7.11 -17.46 25.27
CA LEU A 727 5.68 -17.29 25.00
C LEU A 727 5.00 -18.63 24.68
N THR A 728 5.66 -19.51 23.94
CA THR A 728 5.16 -20.88 23.66
C THR A 728 4.96 -21.64 24.97
N ALA A 729 6.02 -21.73 25.79
CA ALA A 729 6.01 -22.52 27.02
C ALA A 729 4.98 -22.00 28.02
N PHE A 730 4.90 -20.68 28.23
CA PHE A 730 3.92 -20.10 29.16
C PHE A 730 2.49 -20.19 28.64
N SER A 731 2.26 -20.03 27.33
CA SER A 731 0.92 -20.23 26.76
C SER A 731 0.41 -21.65 27.01
N ILE A 732 1.27 -22.66 26.79
CA ILE A 732 0.95 -24.06 27.08
C ILE A 732 0.62 -24.28 28.56
N HIS A 733 1.48 -23.80 29.47
CA HIS A 733 1.28 -24.03 30.90
C HIS A 733 0.08 -23.27 31.46
N LEU A 734 -0.10 -22.00 31.11
CA LEU A 734 -1.25 -21.21 31.55
C LEU A 734 -2.56 -21.84 31.09
N LEU A 735 -2.62 -22.30 29.84
CA LEU A 735 -3.80 -22.93 29.28
C LEU A 735 -4.13 -24.28 29.94
N LEU A 736 -3.12 -25.15 30.13
CA LEU A 736 -3.31 -26.53 30.57
C LEU A 736 -3.23 -26.74 32.09
N THR A 737 -2.50 -25.90 32.83
CA THR A 737 -2.35 -26.03 34.29
C THR A 737 -3.01 -24.90 35.08
N ARG A 738 -3.40 -23.79 34.41
CA ARG A 738 -4.04 -22.63 35.04
C ARG A 738 -3.24 -22.07 36.23
N SER A 739 -1.91 -22.06 36.11
CA SER A 739 -0.99 -21.63 37.17
C SER A 739 -0.82 -20.11 37.19
N GLU A 740 -1.39 -19.45 38.20
CA GLU A 740 -1.38 -17.98 38.36
C GLU A 740 0.02 -17.33 38.40
N PRO A 741 1.04 -17.90 39.08
CA PRO A 741 2.37 -17.29 39.15
C PRO A 741 3.05 -17.08 37.79
N LEU A 742 2.62 -17.84 36.76
CA LEU A 742 3.17 -17.73 35.41
C LEU A 742 2.68 -16.48 34.67
N ILE A 743 1.60 -15.84 35.12
CA ILE A 743 1.05 -14.63 34.49
C ILE A 743 2.10 -13.51 34.51
N GLY A 744 2.65 -13.18 35.69
CA GLY A 744 3.66 -12.13 35.81
C GLY A 744 4.92 -12.43 35.00
N GLN A 745 5.36 -13.69 34.96
CA GLN A 745 6.51 -14.11 34.17
C GLN A 745 6.27 -13.94 32.66
N MET A 746 5.11 -14.36 32.17
CA MET A 746 4.75 -14.18 30.76
C MET A 746 4.62 -12.69 30.41
N PHE A 747 3.94 -11.91 31.24
CA PHE A 747 3.68 -10.49 30.97
C PHE A 747 4.95 -9.62 31.02
N SER A 748 6.05 -10.13 31.59
CA SER A 748 7.37 -9.50 31.46
C SER A 748 7.98 -9.61 30.06
N GLN A 749 7.46 -10.49 29.20
CA GLN A 749 8.01 -10.80 27.87
C GLN A 749 7.08 -10.40 26.71
N VAL A 750 5.80 -10.13 26.98
CA VAL A 750 4.81 -9.77 25.95
C VAL A 750 4.92 -8.30 25.59
N ASP A 751 4.59 -7.99 24.34
CA ASP A 751 4.33 -6.61 23.93
C ASP A 751 2.82 -6.37 23.76
N ALA A 752 2.44 -5.12 23.53
CA ALA A 752 1.05 -4.74 23.34
C ALA A 752 0.37 -5.42 22.14
N LEU A 753 1.12 -5.81 21.12
CA LEU A 753 0.57 -6.53 19.98
C LEU A 753 0.22 -7.97 20.36
N ASP A 754 1.13 -8.65 21.08
CA ASP A 754 0.88 -9.98 21.64
C ASP A 754 -0.40 -9.97 22.51
N VAL A 755 -0.53 -8.95 23.37
CA VAL A 755 -1.71 -8.74 24.24
C VAL A 755 -2.98 -8.54 23.44
N ALA A 756 -2.98 -7.63 22.46
CA ALA A 756 -4.15 -7.29 21.65
C ALA A 756 -4.59 -8.41 20.69
N THR A 757 -3.71 -9.36 20.41
CA THR A 757 -3.96 -10.46 19.45
C THR A 757 -4.14 -11.78 20.18
N PHE A 758 -3.17 -12.70 20.13
CA PHE A 758 -3.39 -14.08 20.56
C PHE A 758 -3.71 -14.22 22.06
N ILE A 759 -3.27 -13.29 22.91
CA ILE A 759 -3.58 -13.36 24.35
C ILE A 759 -5.06 -13.05 24.58
N SER A 760 -5.53 -11.88 24.15
CA SER A 760 -6.93 -11.47 24.34
C SER A 760 -7.91 -12.27 23.47
N GLU A 761 -7.53 -12.64 22.25
CA GLU A 761 -8.41 -13.27 21.26
C GLU A 761 -8.38 -14.80 21.24
N ALA A 762 -7.44 -15.43 21.97
CA ALA A 762 -7.33 -16.89 22.05
C ALA A 762 -7.01 -17.42 23.45
N LEU A 763 -5.99 -16.91 24.14
CA LEU A 763 -5.55 -17.46 25.44
C LEU A 763 -6.58 -17.20 26.55
N VAL A 764 -7.04 -15.96 26.68
CA VAL A 764 -8.03 -15.55 27.70
C VAL A 764 -9.36 -16.30 27.53
N PRO A 765 -9.96 -16.37 26.33
CA PRO A 765 -11.15 -17.19 26.09
C PRO A 765 -10.88 -18.70 26.27
N GLY A 766 -9.69 -19.16 25.91
CA GLY A 766 -9.29 -20.57 25.94
C GLY A 766 -9.22 -21.20 27.31
N ILE A 767 -8.89 -20.41 28.32
CA ILE A 767 -8.86 -20.85 29.72
C ILE A 767 -10.27 -21.09 30.28
N GLY A 768 -11.29 -20.48 29.65
CA GLY A 768 -12.68 -20.47 30.12
C GLY A 768 -12.91 -19.53 31.31
N GLN A 769 -14.16 -19.45 31.78
CA GLN A 769 -14.54 -18.61 32.91
C GLN A 769 -13.85 -19.09 34.20
N SER A 770 -12.86 -18.34 34.67
CA SER A 770 -12.08 -18.65 35.88
C SER A 770 -11.43 -17.39 36.45
N HIS A 771 -11.00 -17.43 37.71
CA HIS A 771 -10.23 -16.33 38.32
C HIS A 771 -8.95 -16.01 37.53
N ILE A 772 -8.30 -17.02 36.94
CA ILE A 772 -7.13 -16.86 36.08
C ILE A 772 -7.46 -16.06 34.82
N SER A 773 -8.60 -16.33 34.19
CA SER A 773 -9.04 -15.57 33.00
C SER A 773 -9.33 -14.09 33.34
N HIS A 774 -9.90 -13.82 34.52
CA HIS A 774 -10.08 -12.45 35.00
C HIS A 774 -8.75 -11.73 35.27
N HIS A 775 -7.80 -12.40 35.93
CA HIS A 775 -6.47 -11.84 36.19
C HIS A 775 -5.74 -11.54 34.87
N LEU A 776 -5.73 -12.48 33.92
CA LEU A 776 -5.15 -12.25 32.59
C LEU A 776 -5.83 -11.08 31.86
N SER A 777 -7.17 -11.00 31.91
CA SER A 777 -7.91 -9.89 31.30
C SER A 777 -7.54 -8.55 31.92
N SER A 778 -7.39 -8.49 33.24
CA SER A 778 -6.96 -7.28 33.95
C SER A 778 -5.54 -6.86 33.55
N ALA A 779 -4.60 -7.81 33.49
CA ALA A 779 -3.23 -7.56 33.06
C ALA A 779 -3.18 -7.08 31.58
N CYS A 780 -4.03 -7.65 30.71
CA CYS A 780 -4.18 -7.18 29.34
C CYS A 780 -4.67 -5.72 29.30
N GLN A 781 -5.73 -5.41 30.06
CA GLN A 781 -6.30 -4.06 30.12
C GLN A 781 -5.30 -3.02 30.63
N GLU A 782 -4.44 -3.38 31.57
CA GLU A 782 -3.41 -2.49 32.10
C GLU A 782 -2.40 -2.08 31.02
N ILE A 783 -1.82 -3.06 30.32
CA ILE A 783 -0.89 -2.82 29.20
C ILE A 783 -1.57 -2.01 28.10
N MET A 784 -2.77 -2.40 27.69
CA MET A 784 -3.50 -1.70 26.63
C MET A 784 -3.85 -0.26 27.01
N SER A 785 -4.25 -0.03 28.27
CA SER A 785 -4.55 1.32 28.77
C SER A 785 -3.30 2.20 28.83
N GLN A 786 -2.15 1.62 29.21
CA GLN A 786 -0.87 2.32 29.18
C GLN A 786 -0.50 2.74 27.74
N GLU A 787 -0.62 1.83 26.78
CA GLU A 787 -0.37 2.13 25.37
C GLU A 787 -1.30 3.20 24.80
N VAL A 788 -2.58 3.19 25.18
CA VAL A 788 -3.52 4.25 24.78
C VAL A 788 -3.11 5.61 25.35
N ARG A 789 -2.68 5.66 26.62
CA ARG A 789 -2.16 6.89 27.25
C ARG A 789 -0.91 7.39 26.52
N GLU A 790 0.06 6.51 26.27
CA GLU A 790 1.31 6.86 25.58
C GLU A 790 1.09 7.28 24.12
N ALA A 791 0.14 6.65 23.42
CA ALA A 791 -0.23 7.00 22.05
C ALA A 791 -1.02 8.31 21.95
N ALA A 792 -1.72 8.73 23.02
CA ALA A 792 -2.47 9.98 23.06
C ALA A 792 -1.55 11.21 23.16
N VAL A 793 -0.33 11.04 23.66
CA VAL A 793 0.67 12.12 23.74
C VAL A 793 1.24 12.40 22.35
N VAL A 794 0.70 13.41 21.66
CA VAL A 794 1.23 13.90 20.38
C VAL A 794 2.13 15.10 20.64
N ARG A 795 3.45 14.90 20.55
CA ARG A 795 4.42 16.00 20.55
C ARG A 795 4.53 16.57 19.13
N LEU A 796 3.84 17.68 18.89
CA LEU A 796 3.96 18.42 17.64
C LEU A 796 5.31 19.12 17.63
N ARG A 797 6.08 18.93 16.55
CA ARG A 797 7.33 19.68 16.34
C ARG A 797 6.96 21.14 16.09
N SER A 798 7.31 22.05 16.98
CA SER A 798 7.06 23.49 16.77
C SER A 798 8.09 24.06 15.80
N GLU A 799 7.74 25.10 15.04
CA GLU A 799 8.70 25.79 14.15
C GLU A 799 9.80 26.53 14.92
N GLU A 800 9.64 26.68 16.24
CA GLU A 800 10.57 27.36 17.15
C GLU A 800 11.70 26.44 17.66
N GLU A 801 11.63 25.12 17.46
CA GLU A 801 12.62 24.10 17.88
C GLU A 801 13.91 24.09 17.02
N THR A 802 14.45 25.27 16.74
CA THR A 802 15.61 25.51 15.86
C THR A 802 16.98 25.18 16.49
N SER A 803 17.04 24.70 17.73
CA SER A 803 18.28 24.42 18.47
C SER A 803 18.82 22.98 18.37
N ILE A 804 18.11 22.08 17.69
CA ILE A 804 18.42 20.64 17.63
C ILE A 804 19.48 20.35 16.56
N GLN A 805 20.58 19.71 16.93
CA GLN A 805 21.74 19.48 16.07
C GLN A 805 21.72 18.13 15.32
N HIS A 806 20.85 17.20 15.71
CA HIS A 806 20.81 15.86 15.12
C HIS A 806 19.40 15.47 14.69
N PHE A 807 19.30 14.74 13.58
CA PHE A 807 18.03 14.32 13.03
C PHE A 807 17.72 12.88 13.41
N VAL A 808 16.42 12.56 13.44
CA VAL A 808 15.97 11.18 13.66
C VAL A 808 16.42 10.31 12.48
N GLY A 809 17.07 9.19 12.76
CA GLY A 809 17.67 8.29 11.77
C GLY A 809 19.18 8.45 11.64
N LEU A 810 19.79 9.41 12.35
CA LEU A 810 21.23 9.58 12.40
C LEU A 810 21.90 8.39 13.10
N VAL A 811 22.91 7.81 12.44
CA VAL A 811 23.87 6.88 13.07
C VAL A 811 25.02 7.68 13.66
N PHE A 812 25.38 7.39 14.91
CA PHE A 812 26.38 8.13 15.66
C PHE A 812 27.27 7.22 16.49
N GLN A 813 28.41 7.76 16.93
CA GLN A 813 29.25 7.19 17.98
C GLN A 813 29.16 8.04 19.24
N HIS A 814 29.03 7.40 20.40
CA HIS A 814 28.98 8.11 21.67
C HIS A 814 30.39 8.62 22.05
N LYS A 815 30.56 9.92 22.34
CA LYS A 815 31.89 10.53 22.55
C LYS A 815 32.70 9.91 23.69
N ILE A 816 32.05 9.54 24.79
CA ILE A 816 32.73 8.97 25.98
C ILE A 816 32.91 7.46 25.84
N TYR A 817 31.81 6.72 25.68
CA TYR A 817 31.81 5.26 25.69
C TYR A 817 32.11 4.60 24.34
N SER A 818 32.25 5.38 23.26
CA SER A 818 32.61 4.92 21.91
C SER A 818 31.68 3.88 21.27
N TYR A 819 30.49 3.61 21.84
CA TYR A 819 29.52 2.70 21.22
C TYR A 819 28.77 3.38 20.07
N THR A 820 28.30 2.58 19.11
CA THR A 820 27.52 3.05 17.96
C THR A 820 26.03 2.90 18.23
N GLY A 821 25.26 3.92 17.86
CA GLY A 821 23.80 3.90 17.95
C GLY A 821 23.11 4.65 16.82
N CYS A 822 21.79 4.55 16.77
CA CYS A 822 20.93 5.22 15.81
C CYS A 822 19.79 5.94 16.53
N VAL A 823 19.60 7.23 16.22
CA VAL A 823 18.54 8.05 16.79
C VAL A 823 17.17 7.64 16.25
N TYR A 824 16.17 7.43 17.11
CA TYR A 824 14.78 7.18 16.70
C TYR A 824 13.74 8.11 17.34
N GLY A 825 14.15 8.92 18.33
CA GLY A 825 13.33 9.96 18.95
C GLY A 825 14.20 10.99 19.66
N TRP A 826 13.61 12.11 20.08
CA TRP A 826 14.29 13.14 20.87
C TRP A 826 13.30 13.96 21.71
N ASP A 827 13.84 14.59 22.75
CA ASP A 827 13.19 15.56 23.63
C ASP A 827 13.98 16.88 23.63
N PRO A 828 13.32 18.04 23.66
CA PRO A 828 14.01 19.33 23.63
C PRO A 828 14.85 19.60 24.90
N ILE A 829 14.49 18.95 26.01
CA ILE A 829 15.17 18.98 27.30
C ILE A 829 15.17 17.57 27.91
N CYS A 830 15.98 17.34 28.94
CA CYS A 830 15.96 16.06 29.67
C CYS A 830 14.62 15.86 30.38
N LEU A 831 13.91 14.78 30.04
CA LEU A 831 12.66 14.37 30.70
C LEU A 831 12.84 13.19 31.67
N ALA A 832 14.07 12.78 31.93
CA ALA A 832 14.37 11.71 32.88
C ALA A 832 14.16 12.18 34.33
N THR A 833 14.03 11.22 35.26
CA THR A 833 13.88 11.51 36.69
C THR A 833 15.13 12.18 37.26
N ASP A 834 14.97 12.99 38.32
CA ASP A 834 16.10 13.67 38.96
C ASP A 834 17.16 12.69 39.51
N GLU A 835 16.71 11.49 39.93
CA GLU A 835 17.57 10.38 40.35
C GLU A 835 18.48 9.91 39.21
N TRP A 836 17.89 9.66 38.04
CA TRP A 836 18.64 9.26 36.85
C TRP A 836 19.59 10.37 36.37
N ILE A 837 19.15 11.63 36.43
CA ILE A 837 19.97 12.81 36.10
C ILE A 837 21.21 12.87 37.01
N ALA A 838 21.07 12.55 38.29
CA ALA A 838 22.17 12.51 39.24
C ALA A 838 23.10 11.32 38.99
N GLU A 839 22.55 10.13 38.80
CA GLU A 839 23.31 8.89 38.52
C GLU A 839 24.15 9.01 37.25
N MET A 840 23.57 9.53 36.18
CA MET A 840 24.23 9.70 34.89
C MET A 840 25.10 10.97 34.82
N GLY A 841 25.25 11.70 35.93
CA GLY A 841 26.14 12.87 36.01
C GLY A 841 25.77 14.01 35.06
N ILE A 842 24.51 14.14 34.67
CA ILE A 842 24.06 15.09 33.64
C ILE A 842 24.37 16.54 33.99
N LYS A 843 24.37 16.88 35.30
CA LYS A 843 24.73 18.22 35.79
C LYS A 843 26.17 18.62 35.49
N ASN A 844 27.04 17.65 35.20
CA ASN A 844 28.46 17.89 34.88
C ASN A 844 28.70 18.11 33.38
N LEU A 845 27.65 17.98 32.54
CA LEU A 845 27.74 18.25 31.10
C LEU A 845 27.74 19.77 30.84
N ALA A 846 28.40 20.19 29.77
CA ALA A 846 28.56 21.61 29.42
C ALA A 846 27.22 22.36 29.30
N ARG A 847 26.19 21.70 28.75
CA ARG A 847 24.83 22.26 28.66
C ARG A 847 23.82 21.64 29.64
N GLY A 848 24.28 20.81 30.58
CA GLY A 848 23.45 20.25 31.63
C GLY A 848 22.19 19.51 31.13
N LYS A 849 21.07 19.70 31.82
CA LYS A 849 19.76 19.09 31.53
C LYS A 849 18.92 19.85 30.50
N ASP A 850 19.29 21.09 30.20
CA ASP A 850 18.53 22.02 29.35
C ASP A 850 18.85 21.85 27.85
N GLN A 851 19.76 20.93 27.51
CA GLN A 851 20.04 20.52 26.14
C GLN A 851 19.05 19.44 25.66
N PRO A 852 18.96 19.22 24.33
CA PRO A 852 18.20 18.10 23.78
C PRO A 852 18.75 16.74 24.20
N PHE A 853 17.85 15.77 24.36
CA PHE A 853 18.19 14.37 24.63
C PHE A 853 17.55 13.48 23.57
N TYR A 854 18.26 12.42 23.19
CA TYR A 854 17.89 11.55 22.09
C TYR A 854 17.65 10.12 22.56
N SER A 855 16.54 9.53 22.14
CA SER A 855 16.29 8.09 22.28
C SER A 855 16.98 7.36 21.13
N CYS A 856 17.86 6.42 21.47
CA CYS A 856 18.78 5.80 20.54
C CYS A 856 18.73 4.27 20.64
N PHE A 857 18.69 3.59 19.50
CA PHE A 857 18.95 2.15 19.42
C PHE A 857 20.46 1.93 19.33
N CYS A 858 21.01 1.04 20.16
CA CYS A 858 22.44 0.78 20.20
C CYS A 858 22.78 -0.54 19.51
N MET A 859 24.00 -0.67 19.00
CA MET A 859 24.49 -1.88 18.31
C MET A 859 24.52 -3.14 19.18
N ASP A 860 24.43 -2.99 20.49
CA ASP A 860 24.28 -4.09 21.45
C ASP A 860 22.81 -4.52 21.64
N GLY A 861 21.86 -3.91 20.93
CA GLY A 861 20.42 -4.16 21.02
C GLY A 861 19.71 -3.36 22.11
N THR A 862 20.44 -2.56 22.91
CA THR A 862 19.84 -1.75 23.98
C THR A 862 19.24 -0.45 23.46
N VAL A 863 18.23 0.05 24.18
CA VAL A 863 17.71 1.41 24.00
C VAL A 863 18.36 2.31 25.04
N ARG A 864 18.90 3.45 24.62
CA ARG A 864 19.57 4.41 25.53
C ARG A 864 19.06 5.82 25.31
N TYR A 865 19.06 6.61 26.38
CA TYR A 865 18.71 8.02 26.38
C TYR A 865 19.99 8.85 26.50
N VAL A 866 20.30 9.65 25.48
CA VAL A 866 21.64 10.22 25.26
C VAL A 866 21.56 11.74 25.12
N ALA A 867 22.35 12.46 25.90
CA ALA A 867 22.49 13.91 25.77
C ALA A 867 23.09 14.31 24.42
N GLU A 868 22.63 15.40 23.81
CA GLU A 868 23.16 15.91 22.53
C GLU A 868 24.67 16.12 22.55
N ASP A 869 25.23 16.61 23.66
CA ASP A 869 26.67 16.83 23.84
C ASP A 869 27.49 15.56 23.66
N ASN A 870 26.91 14.38 23.89
CA ASN A 870 27.59 13.09 23.80
C ASN A 870 27.45 12.41 22.44
N ILE A 871 26.71 12.99 21.50
CA ILE A 871 26.51 12.43 20.16
C ILE A 871 27.58 12.96 19.20
N GLN A 872 28.29 12.05 18.56
CA GLN A 872 29.19 12.36 17.44
C GLN A 872 28.68 11.65 16.18
N PRO A 873 28.21 12.38 15.15
CA PRO A 873 27.85 11.80 13.86
C PRO A 873 28.97 10.93 13.28
N LEU A 874 28.61 9.81 12.65
CA LEU A 874 29.59 8.95 12.02
C LEU A 874 29.91 9.47 10.61
N ASP A 875 31.11 9.99 10.38
CA ASP A 875 31.49 10.63 9.11
C ASP A 875 31.48 9.66 7.91
N ASN A 876 31.76 8.37 8.15
CA ASN A 876 31.77 7.31 7.13
C ASN A 876 30.86 6.14 7.53
N CYS A 877 29.55 6.28 7.33
CA CYS A 877 28.61 5.18 7.59
C CYS A 877 28.59 4.19 6.41
N SER A 878 29.20 3.02 6.56
CA SER A 878 29.23 1.98 5.53
C SER A 878 27.93 1.15 5.53
N ARG A 879 27.64 0.49 4.40
CA ARG A 879 26.55 -0.50 4.30
C ARG A 879 26.61 -1.55 5.41
N GLU A 880 27.81 -2.00 5.78
CA GLU A 880 28.02 -3.01 6.83
C GLU A 880 27.50 -2.54 8.20
N VAL A 881 27.59 -1.25 8.52
CA VAL A 881 27.07 -0.71 9.79
C VAL A 881 25.55 -0.82 9.83
N PHE A 882 24.87 -0.48 8.74
CA PHE A 882 23.41 -0.58 8.64
C PHE A 882 22.91 -2.03 8.65
N GLU A 883 23.61 -2.94 7.97
CA GLU A 883 23.27 -4.37 8.01
C GLU A 883 23.46 -4.95 9.42
N LYS A 884 24.55 -4.60 10.11
CA LYS A 884 24.75 -4.99 11.52
C LYS A 884 23.70 -4.39 12.45
N LEU A 885 23.31 -3.12 12.26
CA LEU A 885 22.21 -2.50 13.01
C LEU A 885 20.90 -3.27 12.79
N LYS A 886 20.56 -3.60 11.55
CA LYS A 886 19.37 -4.39 11.21
C LYS A 886 19.40 -5.80 11.81
N GLU A 887 20.56 -6.45 11.79
CA GLU A 887 20.74 -7.78 12.37
C GLU A 887 20.52 -7.77 13.90
N LYS A 888 21.00 -6.72 14.59
CA LYS A 888 20.90 -6.58 16.03
C LYS A 888 19.55 -6.02 16.51
N ILE A 889 18.88 -5.25 15.66
CA ILE A 889 17.61 -4.58 15.94
C ILE A 889 16.60 -5.02 14.88
N ASP A 890 16.03 -6.21 15.07
CA ASP A 890 15.10 -6.84 14.13
C ASP A 890 13.80 -6.03 13.92
N TYR A 891 13.44 -5.17 14.87
CA TYR A 891 12.30 -4.25 14.79
C TYR A 891 12.63 -2.87 14.19
N LEU A 892 13.83 -2.63 13.67
CA LEU A 892 14.20 -1.37 13.02
C LEU A 892 13.25 -0.99 11.84
N PRO A 893 12.82 -1.95 10.98
CA PRO A 893 11.87 -1.66 9.89
C PRO A 893 10.49 -1.17 10.35
N ARG A 894 10.14 -1.35 11.63
CA ARG A 894 8.94 -0.76 12.26
C ARG A 894 8.91 0.76 12.13
N TYR A 895 10.08 1.40 12.15
CA TYR A 895 10.23 2.86 12.18
C TYR A 895 10.79 3.42 10.87
N PHE A 896 11.64 2.64 10.19
CA PHE A 896 12.45 3.10 9.07
C PHE A 896 12.17 2.31 7.79
N THR A 897 12.20 3.01 6.65
CA THR A 897 11.85 2.46 5.33
C THR A 897 13.03 2.32 4.37
N GLY A 898 14.20 2.87 4.70
CA GLY A 898 15.42 2.72 3.91
C GLY A 898 16.57 3.54 4.44
N VAL A 899 17.70 3.51 3.72
CA VAL A 899 18.95 4.17 4.08
C VAL A 899 19.28 5.19 3.00
N LEU A 900 19.50 6.44 3.40
CA LEU A 900 20.05 7.48 2.53
C LEU A 900 21.55 7.59 2.76
N MET A 901 22.35 7.37 1.72
CA MET A 901 23.81 7.48 1.79
C MET A 901 24.24 8.88 1.33
N ASN A 902 25.15 9.51 2.06
CA ASN A 902 25.79 10.78 1.71
C ASN A 902 24.81 11.95 1.52
N ASP A 903 23.81 12.09 2.39
CA ASP A 903 22.95 13.28 2.41
C ASP A 903 23.70 14.46 3.05
N GLU A 904 23.59 15.66 2.47
CA GLU A 904 24.15 16.87 3.06
C GLU A 904 23.12 17.47 4.03
N TRP A 905 23.34 17.31 5.34
CA TRP A 905 22.57 18.01 6.36
C TRP A 905 23.44 19.06 7.05
N ALA A 906 23.07 20.33 6.90
CA ALA A 906 23.84 21.48 7.38
C ALA A 906 25.30 21.51 6.84
N GLY A 907 25.52 21.03 5.61
CA GLY A 907 26.84 21.05 4.95
C GLY A 907 27.76 19.87 5.29
N PHE A 908 27.27 18.83 5.97
CA PHE A 908 28.03 17.61 6.28
C PHE A 908 27.43 16.40 5.57
N SER A 909 28.27 15.60 4.89
CA SER A 909 27.88 14.32 4.29
C SER A 909 27.58 13.28 5.39
N ARG A 910 26.31 12.94 5.60
CA ARG A 910 25.87 11.97 6.63
C ARG A 910 24.99 10.89 6.03
N GLY A 911 25.22 9.64 6.41
CA GLY A 911 24.28 8.54 6.16
C GLY A 911 23.17 8.54 7.21
N GLY A 912 21.93 8.26 6.82
CA GLY A 912 20.80 8.26 7.75
C GLY A 912 19.64 7.35 7.36
N LEU A 913 18.97 6.77 8.35
CA LEU A 913 17.74 6.01 8.16
C LEU A 913 16.54 6.93 7.90
N LEU A 914 15.66 6.53 6.97
CA LEU A 914 14.53 7.33 6.52
C LEU A 914 13.20 6.93 7.17
N PHE A 915 12.49 7.91 7.74
CA PHE A 915 11.15 7.72 8.30
C PHE A 915 10.04 7.76 7.26
N HIS A 916 9.02 6.91 7.47
CA HIS A 916 7.79 6.86 6.70
C HIS A 916 7.10 8.24 6.53
N GLN A 917 7.08 9.11 7.57
CA GLN A 917 6.46 10.45 7.50
C GLN A 917 7.27 11.47 6.68
N LYS A 918 8.61 11.40 6.70
CA LYS A 918 9.48 12.24 5.83
C LYS A 918 9.27 11.82 4.37
N LEU A 919 9.10 10.52 4.13
CA LEU A 919 8.67 9.99 2.85
C LEU A 919 7.29 10.47 2.44
N LYS A 920 6.28 10.49 3.33
CA LYS A 920 4.91 10.99 3.02
C LYS A 920 4.92 12.46 2.58
N LYS A 921 5.80 13.31 3.15
CA LYS A 921 6.01 14.70 2.68
C LYS A 921 6.75 14.76 1.33
N LEU A 922 7.68 13.85 1.04
CA LEU A 922 8.36 13.71 -0.26
C LEU A 922 7.49 13.03 -1.35
N THR A 923 6.56 12.15 -0.96
CA THR A 923 5.68 11.36 -1.84
C THR A 923 4.26 11.89 -1.93
N GLN A 924 3.91 12.98 -1.22
CA GLN A 924 2.65 13.73 -1.40
C GLN A 924 2.49 14.35 -2.81
N ARG A 925 3.51 14.21 -3.67
CA ARG A 925 3.42 14.48 -5.12
C ARG A 925 3.07 13.26 -5.98
N MET A 926 2.94 12.05 -5.42
CA MET A 926 2.85 10.80 -6.21
C MET A 926 1.83 9.73 -5.74
N MET A 927 0.94 9.97 -4.79
CA MET A 927 -0.24 9.08 -4.56
C MET A 927 -1.44 9.45 -5.47
N LEU A 928 -1.17 9.58 -6.77
CA LEU A 928 -2.18 9.61 -7.85
C LEU A 928 -1.88 8.56 -8.93
N LEU A 929 -1.11 7.53 -8.57
CA LEU A 929 -0.96 6.32 -9.38
C LEU A 929 -1.62 5.17 -8.61
N GLY A 930 -2.69 4.66 -9.21
CA GLY A 930 -3.66 3.78 -8.57
C GLY A 930 -3.07 2.54 -7.92
N ARG A 931 -3.71 2.15 -6.81
CA ARG A 931 -3.74 0.73 -6.44
C ARG A 931 -4.30 -0.04 -7.64
N PRO A 932 -3.67 -1.14 -8.10
CA PRO A 932 -4.21 -1.92 -9.20
C PRO A 932 -5.59 -2.46 -8.83
N GLY A 933 -6.64 -2.05 -9.55
CA GLY A 933 -7.85 -2.84 -9.80
C GLY A 933 -8.82 -3.21 -8.68
N TRP A 934 -8.59 -2.89 -7.41
CA TRP A 934 -9.42 -3.45 -6.32
C TRP A 934 -10.83 -2.88 -6.18
N ASN A 935 -11.05 -1.61 -6.52
CA ASN A 935 -12.38 -0.99 -6.46
C ASN A 935 -13.31 -1.42 -7.60
N LEU A 936 -12.76 -2.05 -8.64
CA LEU A 936 -13.55 -2.57 -9.77
C LEU A 936 -14.12 -3.96 -9.44
N LEU A 937 -13.35 -4.84 -8.81
CA LEU A 937 -13.73 -6.25 -8.60
C LEU A 937 -15.02 -6.47 -7.78
N LEU A 938 -15.31 -5.67 -6.75
CA LEU A 938 -16.50 -5.90 -5.91
C LEU A 938 -17.82 -5.51 -6.60
N PRO A 939 -17.91 -4.34 -7.28
CA PRO A 939 -19.05 -4.02 -8.13
C PRO A 939 -19.14 -4.85 -9.42
N CYS A 940 -18.01 -5.40 -9.93
CA CYS A 940 -18.00 -6.32 -11.08
C CYS A 940 -18.66 -7.68 -10.78
N LEU A 941 -18.62 -8.10 -9.51
CA LEU A 941 -18.90 -9.47 -9.10
C LEU A 941 -20.17 -9.60 -8.23
N LYS A 942 -20.72 -8.49 -7.75
CA LYS A 942 -22.14 -8.39 -7.34
C LYS A 942 -23.00 -8.32 -8.59
#